data_AF-A0A6P0Q146-F1
#
_entry.id   AF-A0A6P0Q146-F1
#
_cell.length_a   1.000
_cell.length_b   1.000
_cell.length_c   1.000
_cell.angle_alpha   90.00
_cell.angle_beta   90.00
_cell.angle_gamma   90.00
#
_symmetry.space_group_name_H-M   'P 1'
#
loop_
_entity.id
_entity.type
_entity.pdbx_description
1 polymer ?
#
loop_
_entity_poly.entity_id
_entity_poly.type
_entity_poly.pdbx_seq_one_letter_code
_entity_poly.pdbx_strand_id
1 'polypeptide(L)'
;MKLDTEFYKLPLRFDVERLEQEISQFSQEDWIYHPPEVAGEASLILVSVGGRLDNDFAISAPVESTSFLERCPYLKQLMRSLDTPISRSRLIRLSGGADRICTNYNYHWFRRSCIYVAIVTNSAVEFCCNDKSAHMGAGETWTFDNSQHHWLVNKGEQDCIHLVIETKGSPSLNKMLAQAEQPCTPESNSAKVQVRELPYLPDDDAQICLEPYRFEVLTSQEIDNLTAAILADVENSEIPQSNIIKLVHNIKQFRNQWEKAFYRFGHNRSGELTYQDLIFGFTKQIASETNKWLPQSGKGQNAIKVIGSMLLTSNPPVKKKVTKRLLALAKKKSKAKAKFSTDACYRVVDNVELQKGFQQLVGFPKHAQILELFHSASTFSEVSHRLSPELEIKEGELGSMVQKLLEFKLLKEEFTCPEFERPICIVSAPRAGSTLLFETLCKFPDLWTIGDESHEIIEGIPELHPSTRNFSSNRLTEADALPHICSTLRERFTQQLQNREGKAYLDLPIKQRPTKVRFLEKTPKNALRIPFLKALFPGALFIYLYREPRENISSMMEGWRARRFISYQPLPGWPFREWCFLLTPGWSSLQESSIAEIAAYQWKIANSYIWEDLQTLAPSSWCLVRYSDLVREPAKTIRAISEFAGLTWDKRIEQLVSQSLPVSTMATSKPSPDKWRKNEREIAKVLPNLEPIINLVEKKHEKSSS
;
A
#
# COMPACT_ATOMS: atom_id res chain seq x y z
N MET A 1 -8.31 28.86 -2.73
CA MET A 1 -9.18 30.00 -3.04
C MET A 1 -8.45 30.93 -3.98
N LYS A 2 -9.08 31.25 -5.11
CA LYS A 2 -8.60 32.32 -5.97
C LYS A 2 -8.94 33.64 -5.28
N LEU A 3 -7.94 34.46 -5.02
CA LEU A 3 -8.10 35.80 -4.46
C LEU A 3 -7.85 36.84 -5.57
N ASP A 4 -8.35 38.05 -5.38
CA ASP A 4 -8.17 39.14 -6.35
C ASP A 4 -6.75 39.72 -6.32
N THR A 5 -6.01 39.46 -5.24
CA THR A 5 -4.64 39.94 -5.00
C THR A 5 -3.84 38.83 -4.33
N GLU A 6 -2.51 38.93 -4.38
CA GLU A 6 -1.61 37.87 -3.93
C GLU A 6 -1.66 37.66 -2.41
N PHE A 7 -1.81 38.73 -1.63
CA PHE A 7 -1.73 38.69 -0.16
C PHE A 7 -2.83 39.50 0.51
N TYR A 8 -3.35 38.94 1.60
CA TYR A 8 -4.31 39.57 2.51
C TYR A 8 -3.81 39.42 3.94
N LYS A 9 -3.71 40.54 4.66
CA LYS A 9 -3.38 40.56 6.09
C LYS A 9 -4.68 40.68 6.88
N LEU A 10 -5.05 39.60 7.57
CA LEU A 10 -6.28 39.54 8.34
C LEU A 10 -6.18 40.42 9.60
N PRO A 11 -7.29 41.01 10.08
CA PRO A 11 -7.30 41.95 11.21
C PRO A 11 -7.19 41.27 12.58
N LEU A 12 -6.33 40.26 12.70
CA LEU A 12 -6.11 39.48 13.92
C LEU A 12 -4.62 39.47 14.27
N ARG A 13 -4.33 39.74 15.54
CA ARG A 13 -2.98 39.65 16.09
C ARG A 13 -2.97 38.87 17.40
N PHE A 14 -1.93 38.08 17.59
CA PHE A 14 -1.77 37.14 18.69
C PHE A 14 -0.51 37.42 19.53
N ASP A 15 -0.56 37.02 20.79
CA ASP A 15 0.54 37.05 21.75
C ASP A 15 1.62 36.04 21.37
N VAL A 16 2.71 36.54 20.80
CA VAL A 16 3.79 35.71 20.28
C VAL A 16 4.55 35.00 21.38
N GLU A 17 4.79 35.67 22.52
CA GLU A 17 5.54 35.09 23.64
C GLU A 17 4.83 33.85 24.17
N ARG A 18 3.49 33.91 24.27
CA ARG A 18 2.70 32.76 24.68
C ARG A 18 2.72 31.62 23.65
N LEU A 19 2.64 31.93 22.36
CA LEU A 19 2.72 30.93 21.30
C LEU A 19 4.07 30.23 21.29
N GLU A 20 5.16 30.98 21.41
CA GLU A 20 6.52 30.44 21.51
C GLU A 20 6.68 29.55 22.75
N GLN A 21 6.13 29.98 23.89
CA GLN A 21 6.11 29.16 25.11
C GLN A 21 5.44 27.80 24.86
N GLU A 22 4.27 27.77 24.21
CA GLU A 22 3.57 26.52 23.90
C GLU A 22 4.34 25.65 22.90
N ILE A 23 5.15 26.22 22.01
CA ILE A 23 5.92 25.46 21.03
C ILE A 23 7.21 24.91 21.65
N SER A 24 7.82 25.65 22.56
CA SER A 24 9.10 25.30 23.21
C SER A 24 9.06 23.98 23.98
N GLN A 25 7.87 23.48 24.33
CA GLN A 25 7.68 22.20 25.02
C GLN A 25 7.93 20.95 24.15
N PHE A 26 8.05 21.09 22.82
CA PHE A 26 8.23 19.97 21.90
C PHE A 26 9.69 19.76 21.53
N SER A 27 10.14 18.51 21.59
CA SER A 27 11.52 18.12 21.30
C SER A 27 11.78 18.03 19.79
N GLN A 28 13.05 17.93 19.38
CA GLN A 28 13.39 17.77 17.97
C GLN A 28 12.80 16.51 17.32
N GLU A 29 12.63 15.43 18.10
CA GLU A 29 12.08 14.14 17.63
C GLU A 29 10.58 14.21 17.32
N ASP A 30 9.87 15.18 17.89
CA ASP A 30 8.44 15.39 17.63
C ASP A 30 8.19 15.99 16.22
N TRP A 31 9.20 16.65 15.64
CA TRP A 31 9.11 17.27 14.33
C TRP A 31 9.41 16.26 13.22
N ILE A 32 8.46 16.12 12.28
CA ILE A 32 8.65 15.28 11.10
C ILE A 32 9.51 16.05 10.09
N TYR A 33 10.71 15.52 9.83
CA TYR A 33 11.58 16.00 8.77
C TYR A 33 11.16 15.43 7.42
N HIS A 34 11.07 16.30 6.41
CA HIS A 34 10.75 15.88 5.04
C HIS A 34 12.06 15.58 4.27
N PRO A 35 12.30 14.33 3.84
CA PRO A 35 13.49 13.98 3.05
C PRO A 35 13.36 14.47 1.59
N PRO A 36 14.44 14.38 0.79
CA PRO A 36 15.36 15.47 0.42
C PRO A 36 14.78 16.58 -0.49
N GLU A 37 13.45 16.68 -0.65
CA GLU A 37 12.82 17.65 -1.57
C GLU A 37 12.86 19.11 -1.05
N VAL A 38 12.94 19.32 0.27
CA VAL A 38 13.14 20.64 0.90
C VAL A 38 14.11 20.51 2.08
N ALA A 39 15.38 20.83 1.87
CA ALA A 39 16.39 20.80 2.94
C ALA A 39 16.03 21.83 4.03
N GLY A 40 16.04 21.40 5.30
CA GLY A 40 15.78 22.30 6.45
C GLY A 40 14.29 22.52 6.79
N GLU A 41 13.34 21.84 6.14
CA GLU A 41 11.92 21.88 6.53
C GLU A 41 11.58 20.77 7.53
N ALA A 42 10.91 21.14 8.62
CA ALA A 42 10.30 20.21 9.56
C ALA A 42 8.86 20.63 9.89
N SER A 43 7.99 19.67 10.20
CA SER A 43 6.59 19.95 10.54
C SER A 43 6.14 19.28 11.84
N LEU A 44 5.38 20.01 12.65
CA LEU A 44 4.63 19.47 13.79
C LEU A 44 3.14 19.46 13.43
N ILE A 45 2.53 18.29 13.32
CA ILE A 45 1.14 18.14 12.84
C ILE A 45 0.16 18.31 14.01
N LEU A 46 -0.80 19.22 13.86
CA LEU A 46 -1.75 19.61 14.90
C LEU A 46 -3.16 19.07 14.64
N VAL A 47 -3.61 19.08 13.39
CA VAL A 47 -4.90 18.53 12.95
C VAL A 47 -4.70 17.75 11.66
N SER A 48 -5.19 16.52 11.63
CA SER A 48 -5.06 15.60 10.50
C SER A 48 -6.14 14.52 10.55
N VAL A 49 -6.18 13.67 9.52
CA VAL A 49 -7.09 12.52 9.47
C VAL A 49 -6.84 11.58 10.66
N GLY A 50 -7.84 11.44 11.53
CA GLY A 50 -7.80 10.61 12.75
C GLY A 50 -6.65 10.95 13.70
N GLY A 51 -6.19 12.21 13.75
CA GLY A 51 -5.12 12.65 14.65
C GLY A 51 -3.75 12.03 14.34
N ARG A 52 -3.56 11.53 13.12
CA ARG A 52 -2.35 10.83 12.69
C ARG A 52 -1.23 11.80 12.34
N LEU A 53 0.01 11.36 12.53
CA LEU A 53 1.19 12.14 12.16
C LEU A 53 1.54 11.94 10.67
N ASP A 54 0.59 12.23 9.78
CA ASP A 54 0.74 12.18 8.33
C ASP A 54 -0.02 13.33 7.63
N ASN A 55 0.15 13.45 6.32
CA ASN A 55 -0.38 14.56 5.54
C ASN A 55 -1.77 14.27 4.93
N ASP A 56 -2.51 13.24 5.39
CA ASP A 56 -3.81 12.90 4.81
C ASP A 56 -4.83 14.02 5.08
N PHE A 57 -5.85 14.13 4.22
CA PHE A 57 -6.80 15.24 4.26
C PHE A 57 -8.26 14.79 4.37
N ALA A 58 -9.15 15.72 4.72
CA ALA A 58 -10.51 15.47 5.22
C ALA A 58 -11.45 14.67 4.31
N ILE A 59 -11.12 14.43 3.03
CA ILE A 59 -11.86 13.50 2.16
C ILE A 59 -11.47 12.03 2.40
N SER A 60 -10.30 11.77 2.99
CA SER A 60 -9.81 10.42 3.22
C SER A 60 -10.55 9.74 4.37
N ALA A 61 -10.82 10.47 5.46
CA ALA A 61 -11.54 10.05 6.66
C ALA A 61 -11.80 11.24 7.61
N PRO A 62 -12.54 11.05 8.73
CA PRO A 62 -12.68 12.07 9.77
C PRO A 62 -11.34 12.64 10.22
N VAL A 63 -11.31 13.96 10.46
CA VAL A 63 -10.14 14.66 11.01
C VAL A 63 -10.31 14.83 12.51
N GLU A 64 -9.19 14.76 13.24
CA GLU A 64 -9.12 14.90 14.69
C GLU A 64 -7.86 15.70 15.06
N SER A 65 -7.87 16.28 16.26
CA SER A 65 -6.68 16.88 16.88
C SER A 65 -5.62 15.80 17.14
N THR A 66 -4.35 16.18 17.02
CA THR A 66 -3.25 15.34 17.52
C THR A 66 -3.03 15.57 19.02
N SER A 67 -2.30 14.66 19.67
CA SER A 67 -1.88 14.85 21.07
C SER A 67 -1.01 16.10 21.28
N PHE A 68 -0.40 16.63 20.23
CA PHE A 68 0.36 17.89 20.29
C PHE A 68 -0.57 19.09 20.45
N LEU A 69 -1.66 19.18 19.67
CA LEU A 69 -2.59 20.29 19.77
C LEU A 69 -3.32 20.34 21.12
N GLU A 70 -3.60 19.18 21.73
CA GLU A 70 -4.24 19.14 23.05
C GLU A 70 -3.42 19.78 24.16
N ARG A 71 -2.09 19.87 23.98
CA ARG A 71 -1.16 20.54 24.90
C ARG A 71 -0.97 22.04 24.62
N CYS A 72 -1.71 22.60 23.66
CA CYS A 72 -1.57 23.99 23.20
C CYS A 72 -2.91 24.75 23.30
N PRO A 73 -3.35 25.14 24.50
CA PRO A 73 -4.62 25.84 24.69
C PRO A 73 -4.70 27.17 23.93
N TYR A 74 -3.59 27.92 23.81
CA TYR A 74 -3.62 29.19 23.09
C TYR A 74 -3.68 29.01 21.57
N LEU A 75 -3.01 27.99 21.01
CA LEU A 75 -3.24 27.61 19.61
C LEU A 75 -4.71 27.24 19.34
N LYS A 76 -5.40 26.58 20.28
CA LYS A 76 -6.84 26.30 20.17
C LYS A 76 -7.68 27.58 20.19
N GLN A 77 -7.37 28.55 21.06
CA GLN A 77 -8.04 29.86 21.09
C GLN A 77 -7.86 30.62 19.77
N LEU A 78 -6.63 30.65 19.24
CA LEU A 78 -6.30 31.24 17.95
C LEU A 78 -7.12 30.60 16.83
N MET A 79 -7.11 29.27 16.74
CA MET A 79 -7.86 28.51 15.75
C MET A 79 -9.37 28.77 15.82
N ARG A 80 -9.94 28.82 17.04
CA ARG A 80 -11.36 29.13 17.25
C ARG A 80 -11.69 30.56 16.83
N SER A 81 -10.78 31.52 17.00
CA SER A 81 -11.01 32.93 16.67
C SER A 81 -11.23 33.22 15.18
N LEU A 82 -10.79 32.29 14.31
CA LEU A 82 -11.01 32.33 12.86
C LEU A 82 -12.45 31.96 12.47
N ASP A 83 -13.22 31.37 13.39
CA ASP A 83 -14.62 30.94 13.21
C ASP A 83 -14.84 30.17 11.89
N THR A 84 -13.99 29.17 11.65
CA THR A 84 -13.99 28.39 10.40
C THR A 84 -13.66 26.92 10.68
N PRO A 85 -14.27 25.96 9.96
CA PRO A 85 -13.93 24.55 10.13
C PRO A 85 -12.50 24.27 9.65
N ILE A 86 -11.70 23.60 10.49
CA ILE A 86 -10.29 23.30 10.22
C ILE A 86 -10.19 21.92 9.55
N SER A 87 -9.59 21.90 8.37
CA SER A 87 -9.37 20.70 7.55
C SER A 87 -8.07 20.00 7.92
N ARG A 88 -6.99 20.78 8.08
CA ARG A 88 -5.67 20.34 8.57
C ARG A 88 -4.98 21.53 9.21
N SER A 89 -4.06 21.25 10.12
CA SER A 89 -3.17 22.28 10.66
C SER A 89 -1.82 21.70 11.07
N ARG A 90 -0.77 22.50 10.92
CA ARG A 90 0.60 22.16 11.31
C ARG A 90 1.41 23.42 11.62
N LEU A 91 2.41 23.27 12.47
CA LEU A 91 3.53 24.21 12.51
C LEU A 91 4.56 23.78 11.47
N ILE A 92 5.10 24.74 10.74
CA ILE A 92 6.19 24.55 9.78
C ILE A 92 7.38 25.31 10.33
N ARG A 93 8.49 24.60 10.55
CA ARG A 93 9.79 25.17 10.87
C ARG A 93 10.66 25.12 9.62
N LEU A 94 11.27 26.26 9.30
CA LEU A 94 12.23 26.39 8.21
C LEU A 94 13.55 26.90 8.74
N SER A 95 14.62 26.14 8.53
CA SER A 95 15.94 26.49 9.01
C SER A 95 16.48 27.79 8.42
N GLY A 96 17.41 28.44 9.14
CA GLY A 96 18.18 29.56 8.59
C GLY A 96 18.89 29.18 7.28
N GLY A 97 18.85 30.05 6.28
CA GLY A 97 19.43 29.85 4.96
C GLY A 97 18.69 28.82 4.09
N ALA A 98 17.51 28.36 4.50
CA ALA A 98 16.73 27.39 3.73
C ALA A 98 15.73 28.07 2.79
N ASP A 99 15.68 27.56 1.55
CA ASP A 99 14.64 27.86 0.58
C ASP A 99 13.59 26.76 0.62
N ARG A 100 12.32 27.12 0.84
CA ARG A 100 11.21 26.18 0.70
C ARG A 100 10.52 26.41 -0.62
N ILE A 101 10.68 25.50 -1.57
CA ILE A 101 9.84 25.45 -2.78
C ILE A 101 8.46 24.95 -2.37
N CYS A 102 7.44 25.80 -2.42
CA CYS A 102 6.06 25.34 -2.36
C CYS A 102 5.41 25.49 -3.76
N THR A 103 4.98 24.37 -4.33
CA THR A 103 3.70 24.26 -5.05
C THR A 103 3.55 22.85 -5.58
N ASN A 104 2.74 22.07 -4.87
CA ASN A 104 2.06 20.93 -5.45
C ASN A 104 0.56 21.17 -5.40
N TYR A 105 0.06 22.15 -6.18
CA TYR A 105 -1.38 22.38 -6.31
C TYR A 105 -2.08 21.06 -6.65
N ASN A 106 -3.02 20.65 -5.80
CA ASN A 106 -3.65 19.34 -5.82
C ASN A 106 -5.12 19.48 -5.42
N TYR A 107 -5.86 18.38 -5.39
CA TYR A 107 -7.28 18.41 -5.06
C TYR A 107 -7.60 19.02 -3.69
N HIS A 108 -6.75 18.79 -2.69
CA HIS A 108 -6.96 19.35 -1.35
C HIS A 108 -6.93 20.89 -1.38
N TRP A 109 -5.88 21.47 -1.97
CA TRP A 109 -5.74 22.93 -2.09
C TRP A 109 -6.62 23.56 -3.16
N PHE A 110 -7.13 22.76 -4.10
CA PHE A 110 -8.23 23.17 -4.99
C PHE A 110 -9.52 23.47 -4.20
N ARG A 111 -9.74 22.76 -3.08
CA ARG A 111 -10.94 22.91 -2.23
C ARG A 111 -10.75 23.82 -1.03
N ARG A 112 -9.51 24.09 -0.61
CA ARG A 112 -9.21 24.70 0.69
C ARG A 112 -8.18 25.82 0.54
N SER A 113 -8.29 26.80 1.40
CA SER A 113 -7.38 27.95 1.53
C SER A 113 -6.43 27.72 2.70
N CYS A 114 -5.30 28.43 2.68
CA CYS A 114 -4.32 28.38 3.76
C CYS A 114 -4.26 29.72 4.48
N ILE A 115 -4.41 29.69 5.80
CA ILE A 115 -4.18 30.82 6.70
C ILE A 115 -2.86 30.59 7.40
N TYR A 116 -2.03 31.63 7.45
CA TYR A 116 -0.71 31.62 8.07
C TYR A 116 -0.71 32.55 9.27
N VAL A 117 -0.07 32.11 10.35
CA VAL A 117 0.31 32.97 11.48
C VAL A 117 1.81 32.85 11.66
N ALA A 118 2.54 33.95 11.50
CA ALA A 118 3.97 33.98 11.76
C ALA A 118 4.20 34.06 13.26
N ILE A 119 4.93 33.10 13.82
CA ILE A 119 5.19 33.02 15.26
C ILE A 119 6.62 33.47 15.51
N VAL A 120 7.58 32.66 15.05
CA VAL A 120 9.00 33.03 15.03
C VAL A 120 9.34 33.47 13.62
N THR A 121 9.77 34.72 13.43
CA THR A 121 10.10 35.29 12.12
C THR A 121 11.23 36.30 12.24
N ASN A 122 11.88 36.64 11.13
CA ASN A 122 12.92 37.65 11.07
C ASN A 122 12.81 38.43 9.75
N SER A 123 13.45 39.60 9.65
CA SER A 123 13.32 40.48 8.47
C SER A 123 13.81 39.88 7.15
N ALA A 124 14.54 38.76 7.20
CA ALA A 124 15.02 38.03 6.02
C ALA A 124 14.08 36.87 5.59
N VAL A 125 12.94 36.70 6.28
CA VAL A 125 11.87 35.79 5.88
C VAL A 125 10.94 36.48 4.88
N GLU A 126 10.80 35.89 3.70
CA GLU A 126 9.93 36.36 2.63
C GLU A 126 8.96 35.25 2.22
N PHE A 127 7.65 35.58 2.20
CA PHE A 127 6.65 34.75 1.55
C PHE A 127 6.44 35.30 0.14
N CYS A 128 6.66 34.46 -0.87
CA CYS A 128 6.50 34.82 -2.27
C CYS A 128 5.23 34.19 -2.85
N CYS A 129 4.49 34.95 -3.65
CA CYS A 129 3.32 34.50 -4.39
C CYS A 129 3.35 35.17 -5.76
N ASN A 130 3.48 34.36 -6.81
CA ASN A 130 3.76 34.82 -8.18
C ASN A 130 5.00 35.75 -8.24
N ASP A 131 4.84 36.99 -8.71
CA ASP A 131 5.87 38.03 -8.80
C ASP A 131 5.91 38.96 -7.57
N LYS A 132 5.06 38.72 -6.56
CA LYS A 132 5.00 39.51 -5.33
C LYS A 132 5.62 38.77 -4.15
N SER A 133 6.13 39.53 -3.19
CA SER A 133 6.54 39.00 -1.89
C SER A 133 6.06 39.89 -0.76
N ALA A 134 5.89 39.29 0.42
CA ALA A 134 5.52 39.97 1.65
C ALA A 134 6.30 39.38 2.84
N HIS A 135 6.69 40.25 3.77
CA HIS A 135 7.19 39.84 5.08
C HIS A 135 6.00 39.74 6.06
N MET A 136 5.82 38.58 6.67
CA MET A 136 4.79 38.37 7.70
C MET A 136 5.41 38.63 9.07
N GLY A 137 4.95 39.68 9.76
CA GLY A 137 5.44 40.05 11.08
C GLY A 137 4.96 39.11 12.19
N ALA A 138 5.67 39.07 13.31
CA ALA A 138 5.36 38.17 14.42
C ALA A 138 3.96 38.47 15.00
N GLY A 139 3.17 37.41 15.16
CA GLY A 139 1.79 37.45 15.66
C GLY A 139 0.76 37.84 14.60
N GLU A 140 1.19 38.19 13.38
CA GLU A 140 0.29 38.60 12.31
C GLU A 140 -0.34 37.41 11.58
N THR A 141 -1.57 37.62 11.10
CA THR A 141 -2.37 36.61 10.41
C THR A 141 -2.53 36.96 8.94
N TRP A 142 -2.26 36.00 8.06
CA TRP A 142 -2.19 36.20 6.62
C TRP A 142 -2.90 35.09 5.84
N THR A 143 -3.40 35.42 4.65
CA THR A 143 -3.74 34.45 3.59
C THR A 143 -3.19 34.95 2.27
N PHE A 144 -3.15 34.08 1.26
CA PHE A 144 -2.67 34.39 -0.08
C PHE A 144 -3.47 33.63 -1.14
N ASP A 145 -3.31 34.02 -2.41
CA ASP A 145 -3.86 33.28 -3.54
C ASP A 145 -3.10 31.95 -3.72
N ASN A 146 -3.57 30.90 -3.04
CA ASN A 146 -2.96 29.58 -3.11
C ASN A 146 -3.20 28.86 -4.45
N SER A 147 -3.90 29.49 -5.42
CA SER A 147 -3.97 29.01 -6.80
C SER A 147 -2.75 29.39 -7.64
N GLN A 148 -1.94 30.35 -7.18
CA GLN A 148 -0.67 30.75 -7.82
C GLN A 148 0.51 29.93 -7.31
N HIS A 149 1.64 30.02 -8.04
CA HIS A 149 2.94 29.57 -7.56
C HIS A 149 3.38 30.37 -6.33
N HIS A 150 3.74 29.73 -5.23
CA HIS A 150 3.99 30.42 -3.96
C HIS A 150 4.98 29.68 -3.09
N TRP A 151 5.94 30.35 -2.47
CA TRP A 151 7.02 29.68 -1.73
C TRP A 151 7.47 30.52 -0.54
N LEU A 152 8.16 29.91 0.42
CA LEU A 152 8.65 30.60 1.61
C LEU A 152 10.17 30.54 1.61
N VAL A 153 10.82 31.66 1.90
CA VAL A 153 12.28 31.75 1.95
C VAL A 153 12.70 32.27 3.31
N ASN A 154 13.73 31.65 3.91
CA ASN A 154 14.39 32.18 5.09
C ASN A 154 15.86 32.47 4.77
N LYS A 155 16.17 33.72 4.37
CA LYS A 155 17.54 34.14 4.05
C LYS A 155 18.34 34.51 5.31
N GLY A 156 17.73 34.43 6.49
CA GLY A 156 18.38 34.72 7.76
C GLY A 156 19.13 33.52 8.33
N GLU A 157 19.86 33.73 9.42
CA GLU A 157 20.61 32.66 10.10
C GLU A 157 19.77 31.88 11.13
N GLN A 158 18.66 32.47 11.57
CA GLN A 158 17.78 31.89 12.59
C GLN A 158 16.61 31.16 11.94
N ASP A 159 16.20 30.06 12.55
CA ASP A 159 15.00 29.33 12.16
C ASP A 159 13.74 30.20 12.27
N CYS A 160 12.77 29.98 11.38
CA CYS A 160 11.44 30.59 11.49
C CYS A 160 10.37 29.51 11.69
N ILE A 161 9.26 29.88 12.33
CA ILE A 161 8.13 29.00 12.64
C ILE A 161 6.83 29.70 12.27
N HIS A 162 6.07 29.06 11.38
CA HIS A 162 4.74 29.51 10.97
C HIS A 162 3.69 28.45 11.30
N LEU A 163 2.56 28.88 11.85
CA LEU A 163 1.35 28.07 11.92
C LEU A 163 0.62 28.14 10.59
N VAL A 164 0.26 26.97 10.05
CA VAL A 164 -0.57 26.85 8.85
C VAL A 164 -1.89 26.19 9.22
N ILE A 165 -2.99 26.85 8.89
CA ILE A 165 -4.35 26.37 9.07
C ILE A 165 -5.01 26.28 7.70
N GLU A 166 -5.46 25.10 7.34
CA GLU A 166 -6.13 24.87 6.06
C GLU A 166 -7.64 24.69 6.28
N THR A 167 -8.45 25.39 5.50
CA THR A 167 -9.90 25.45 5.71
C THR A 167 -10.68 25.59 4.40
N LYS A 168 -11.94 25.13 4.38
CA LYS A 168 -12.91 25.45 3.32
C LYS A 168 -13.46 26.88 3.41
N GLY A 169 -13.14 27.60 4.49
CA GLY A 169 -13.64 28.92 4.79
C GLY A 169 -15.02 28.91 5.45
N SER A 170 -15.47 30.09 5.85
CA SER A 170 -16.76 30.34 6.49
C SER A 170 -17.27 31.74 6.13
N PRO A 171 -18.57 32.02 6.31
CA PRO A 171 -19.09 33.38 6.16
C PRO A 171 -18.35 34.41 7.03
N SER A 172 -17.95 34.03 8.25
CA SER A 172 -17.18 34.89 9.16
C SER A 172 -15.78 35.17 8.63
N LEU A 173 -15.09 34.16 8.11
CA LEU A 173 -13.78 34.34 7.47
C LEU A 173 -13.89 35.23 6.22
N ASN A 174 -14.93 35.07 5.41
CA ASN A 174 -15.16 35.93 4.24
C ASN A 174 -15.38 37.40 4.62
N LYS A 175 -16.07 37.66 5.74
CA LYS A 175 -16.18 39.03 6.29
C LYS A 175 -14.84 39.58 6.73
N MET A 176 -14.00 38.76 7.37
CA MET A 176 -12.64 39.16 7.73
C MET A 176 -11.77 39.46 6.51
N LEU A 177 -11.88 38.66 5.44
CA LEU A 177 -11.16 38.90 4.18
C LEU A 177 -11.57 40.21 3.50
N ALA A 178 -12.86 40.54 3.52
CA ALA A 178 -13.36 41.79 2.97
C ALA A 178 -12.85 43.03 3.73
N GLN A 179 -12.39 42.86 4.97
CA GLN A 179 -11.84 43.92 5.82
C GLN A 179 -10.31 43.86 5.92
N ALA A 180 -9.68 42.87 5.30
CA ALA A 180 -8.25 42.65 5.41
C ALA A 180 -7.47 43.71 4.62
N GLU A 181 -6.29 44.04 5.12
CA GLU A 181 -5.34 44.87 4.38
C GLU A 181 -4.83 44.08 3.17
N GLN A 182 -4.73 44.75 2.01
CA GLN A 182 -4.28 44.17 0.74
C GLN A 182 -2.98 44.86 0.30
N PRO A 183 -1.80 44.37 0.71
CA PRO A 183 -0.54 45.11 0.56
C PRO A 183 -0.10 45.30 -0.90
N CYS A 184 -0.65 44.51 -1.82
CA CYS A 184 -0.28 44.53 -3.23
C CYS A 184 -1.20 45.39 -4.12
N THR A 185 -2.20 46.09 -3.55
CA THR A 185 -3.11 46.96 -4.34
C THR A 185 -2.65 48.42 -4.37
N PRO A 186 -2.72 49.11 -5.53
CA PRO A 186 -2.37 50.54 -5.64
C PRO A 186 -3.27 51.47 -4.81
N GLU A 187 -4.55 51.11 -4.68
CA GLU A 187 -5.54 51.79 -3.85
C GLU A 187 -5.58 51.15 -2.46
N SER A 188 -4.44 51.06 -1.77
CA SER A 188 -4.44 50.53 -0.39
C SER A 188 -5.41 51.38 0.43
N ASN A 189 -6.61 50.83 0.67
CA ASN A 189 -7.61 51.44 1.52
C ASN A 189 -7.00 51.45 2.91
N SER A 190 -6.30 52.54 3.22
CA SER A 190 -5.90 52.95 4.57
C SER A 190 -7.13 53.36 5.39
N ALA A 191 -8.30 52.78 5.12
CA ALA A 191 -9.33 52.67 6.13
C ALA A 191 -8.67 51.96 7.30
N LYS A 192 -8.58 52.62 8.46
CA LYS A 192 -7.99 52.07 9.68
C LYS A 192 -8.72 50.78 10.04
N VAL A 193 -8.25 49.65 9.53
CA VAL A 193 -8.76 48.34 9.89
C VAL A 193 -8.40 48.16 11.35
N GLN A 194 -9.41 48.05 12.20
CA GLN A 194 -9.20 47.84 13.63
C GLN A 194 -8.67 46.42 13.84
N VAL A 195 -7.35 46.30 14.02
CA VAL A 195 -6.71 45.03 14.35
C VAL A 195 -7.20 44.59 15.72
N ARG A 196 -7.70 43.36 15.81
CA ARG A 196 -8.13 42.75 17.07
C ARG A 196 -6.95 42.00 17.68
N GLU A 197 -6.40 42.57 18.75
CA GLU A 197 -5.43 41.91 19.62
C GLU A 197 -6.15 40.84 20.46
N LEU A 198 -5.69 39.60 20.39
CA LEU A 198 -6.30 38.46 21.06
C LEU A 198 -5.33 37.88 22.09
N PRO A 199 -5.37 38.29 23.37
CA PRO A 199 -4.48 37.75 24.40
C PRO A 199 -4.83 36.30 24.75
N TYR A 200 -3.92 35.63 25.45
CA TYR A 200 -4.20 34.33 26.03
C TYR A 200 -5.14 34.44 27.23
N LEU A 201 -6.20 33.62 27.22
CA LEU A 201 -7.17 33.53 28.30
C LEU A 201 -7.00 32.18 29.02
N PRO A 202 -6.41 32.12 30.23
CA PRO A 202 -6.11 30.84 30.90
C PRO A 202 -7.32 29.94 31.16
N ASP A 203 -8.48 30.53 31.47
CA ASP A 203 -9.71 29.82 31.83
C ASP A 203 -10.59 29.44 30.62
N ASP A 204 -10.10 29.70 29.41
CA ASP A 204 -10.83 29.45 28.18
C ASP A 204 -10.53 28.07 27.60
N ASP A 205 -11.46 27.14 27.79
CA ASP A 205 -11.43 25.80 27.21
C ASP A 205 -11.89 25.80 25.74
N ALA A 206 -11.10 26.47 24.90
CA ALA A 206 -11.43 26.67 23.50
C ALA A 206 -11.56 25.34 22.75
N GLN A 207 -12.79 25.09 22.29
CA GLN A 207 -13.09 23.99 21.37
C GLN A 207 -12.95 24.48 19.93
N ILE A 208 -12.22 23.72 19.10
CA ILE A 208 -12.05 24.04 17.68
C ILE A 208 -13.12 23.35 16.84
N CYS A 209 -13.56 24.03 15.78
CA CYS A 209 -14.45 23.44 14.79
C CYS A 209 -13.62 22.67 13.76
N LEU A 210 -13.83 21.35 13.65
CA LEU A 210 -13.15 20.49 12.68
C LEU A 210 -14.02 20.28 11.44
N GLU A 211 -13.39 20.18 10.25
CA GLU A 211 -14.13 19.89 9.01
C GLU A 211 -14.81 18.52 9.10
N PRO A 212 -16.15 18.44 8.94
CA PRO A 212 -16.83 17.15 8.98
C PRO A 212 -16.46 16.29 7.78
N TYR A 213 -16.24 15.00 8.01
CA TYR A 213 -15.97 14.04 6.94
C TYR A 213 -17.09 13.98 5.89
N ARG A 214 -16.73 14.20 4.63
CA ARG A 214 -17.57 13.99 3.45
C ARG A 214 -16.74 13.43 2.30
N PHE A 215 -17.21 12.35 1.67
CA PHE A 215 -16.66 11.90 0.40
C PHE A 215 -17.09 12.91 -0.67
N GLU A 216 -16.14 13.57 -1.34
CA GLU A 216 -16.42 14.70 -2.22
C GLU A 216 -15.52 14.65 -3.44
N VAL A 217 -16.08 14.37 -4.61
CA VAL A 217 -15.37 14.40 -5.89
C VAL A 217 -15.56 15.73 -6.63
N LEU A 218 -14.87 15.93 -7.77
CA LEU A 218 -15.16 17.04 -8.69
C LEU A 218 -16.54 16.84 -9.34
N THR A 219 -17.30 17.92 -9.45
CA THR A 219 -18.54 17.97 -10.23
C THR A 219 -18.24 17.89 -11.73
N SER A 220 -19.25 17.56 -12.55
CA SER A 220 -19.12 17.57 -14.01
C SER A 220 -18.62 18.93 -14.54
N GLN A 221 -19.17 20.04 -14.04
CA GLN A 221 -18.77 21.39 -14.44
C GLN A 221 -17.31 21.70 -14.09
N GLU A 222 -16.83 21.23 -12.94
CA GLU A 222 -15.43 21.44 -12.55
C GLU A 222 -14.47 20.62 -13.41
N ILE A 223 -14.85 19.39 -13.76
CA ILE A 223 -14.10 18.59 -14.73
C ILE A 223 -14.05 19.30 -16.09
N ASP A 224 -15.16 19.87 -16.55
CA ASP A 224 -15.19 20.65 -17.79
C ASP A 224 -14.22 21.83 -17.73
N ASN A 225 -14.29 22.62 -16.66
CA ASN A 225 -13.43 23.79 -16.46
C ASN A 225 -11.93 23.39 -16.40
N LEU A 226 -11.60 22.36 -15.62
CA LEU A 226 -10.22 21.89 -15.46
C LEU A 226 -9.65 21.33 -16.77
N THR A 227 -10.43 20.52 -17.48
CA THR A 227 -9.99 19.97 -18.77
C THR A 227 -9.97 21.01 -19.88
N ALA A 228 -10.78 22.08 -19.80
CA ALA A 228 -10.68 23.22 -20.71
C ALA A 228 -9.35 23.97 -20.54
N ALA A 229 -8.86 24.11 -19.30
CA ALA A 229 -7.54 24.69 -19.05
C ALA A 229 -6.41 23.84 -19.65
N ILE A 230 -6.55 22.51 -19.68
CA ILE A 230 -5.60 21.61 -20.37
C ILE A 230 -5.58 21.91 -21.87
N LEU A 231 -6.75 22.03 -22.50
CA LEU A 231 -6.85 22.31 -23.93
C LEU A 231 -6.29 23.71 -24.28
N ALA A 232 -6.57 24.72 -23.47
CA ALA A 232 -6.07 26.08 -23.68
C ALA A 232 -4.54 26.17 -23.61
N ASP A 233 -3.89 25.47 -22.66
CA ASP A 233 -2.42 25.46 -22.60
C ASP A 233 -1.82 24.67 -23.78
N VAL A 234 -2.51 23.63 -24.27
CA VAL A 234 -2.10 22.83 -25.44
C VAL A 234 -2.15 23.64 -26.73
N GLU A 235 -3.16 24.49 -26.93
CA GLU A 235 -3.26 25.36 -28.11
C GLU A 235 -2.07 26.32 -28.24
N ASN A 236 -1.47 26.70 -27.11
CA ASN A 236 -0.31 27.59 -27.06
C ASN A 236 1.04 26.85 -27.08
N SER A 237 1.04 25.52 -27.27
CA SER A 237 2.24 24.66 -27.21
C SER A 237 2.56 24.02 -28.58
N GLU A 238 3.82 23.65 -28.81
CA GLU A 238 4.28 22.98 -30.05
C GLU A 238 3.90 21.49 -30.11
N ILE A 239 2.61 21.18 -30.00
CA ILE A 239 2.11 19.80 -29.99
C ILE A 239 1.70 19.39 -31.43
N PRO A 240 2.10 18.20 -31.92
CA PRO A 240 1.65 17.72 -33.23
C PRO A 240 0.13 17.65 -33.34
N GLN A 241 -0.43 18.08 -34.48
CA GLN A 241 -1.88 18.16 -34.69
C GLN A 241 -2.60 16.80 -34.47
N SER A 242 -1.97 15.69 -34.85
CA SER A 242 -2.49 14.33 -34.61
C SER A 242 -2.63 14.01 -33.12
N ASN A 243 -1.72 14.49 -32.27
CA ASN A 243 -1.80 14.36 -30.81
C ASN A 243 -2.91 15.24 -30.23
N ILE A 244 -3.11 16.46 -30.75
CA ILE A 244 -4.19 17.36 -30.31
C ILE A 244 -5.56 16.72 -30.59
N ILE A 245 -5.77 16.19 -31.80
CA ILE A 245 -7.04 15.52 -32.17
C ILE A 245 -7.32 14.35 -31.22
N LYS A 246 -6.31 13.52 -30.95
CA LYS A 246 -6.42 12.39 -30.02
C LYS A 246 -6.74 12.85 -28.59
N LEU A 247 -6.08 13.90 -28.12
CA LEU A 247 -6.30 14.47 -26.80
C LEU A 247 -7.73 15.01 -26.64
N VAL A 248 -8.21 15.79 -27.61
CA VAL A 248 -9.59 16.33 -27.62
C VAL A 248 -10.60 15.19 -27.56
N HIS A 249 -10.39 14.13 -28.34
CA HIS A 249 -11.23 12.94 -28.31
C HIS A 249 -11.23 12.26 -26.92
N ASN A 250 -10.05 12.02 -26.35
CA ASN A 250 -9.90 11.40 -25.03
C ASN A 250 -10.55 12.25 -23.92
N ILE A 251 -10.38 13.57 -23.95
CA ILE A 251 -11.00 14.50 -22.99
C ILE A 251 -12.54 14.45 -23.13
N LYS A 252 -13.06 14.45 -24.35
CA LYS A 252 -14.52 14.34 -24.59
C LYS A 252 -15.09 13.04 -24.03
N GLN A 253 -14.40 11.91 -24.25
CA GLN A 253 -14.80 10.62 -23.69
C GLN A 253 -14.75 10.64 -22.15
N PHE A 254 -13.67 11.16 -21.57
CA PHE A 254 -13.52 11.28 -20.12
C PHE A 254 -14.63 12.14 -19.50
N ARG A 255 -14.94 13.31 -20.07
CA ARG A 255 -16.04 14.19 -19.62
C ARG A 255 -17.38 13.46 -19.60
N ASN A 256 -17.73 12.78 -20.70
CA ASN A 256 -18.99 12.04 -20.80
C ASN A 256 -19.09 10.90 -19.76
N GLN A 257 -17.99 10.15 -19.60
CA GLN A 257 -17.94 9.07 -18.61
C GLN A 257 -18.02 9.61 -17.18
N TRP A 258 -17.35 10.72 -16.90
CA TRP A 258 -17.41 11.40 -15.61
C TRP A 258 -18.82 11.91 -15.31
N GLU A 259 -19.47 12.56 -16.28
CA GLU A 259 -20.82 13.06 -16.14
C GLU A 259 -21.81 11.94 -15.80
N LYS A 260 -21.72 10.80 -16.50
CA LYS A 260 -22.54 9.62 -16.20
C LYS A 260 -22.26 9.08 -14.79
N ALA A 261 -21.00 9.01 -14.39
CA ALA A 261 -20.63 8.57 -13.05
C ALA A 261 -21.14 9.55 -11.98
N PHE A 262 -21.02 10.85 -12.21
CA PHE A 262 -21.48 11.89 -11.30
C PHE A 262 -23.00 11.98 -11.21
N TYR A 263 -23.71 11.80 -12.32
CA TYR A 263 -25.17 11.67 -12.32
C TYR A 263 -25.63 10.47 -11.48
N ARG A 264 -24.92 9.34 -11.61
CA ARG A 264 -25.28 8.10 -10.91
C ARG A 264 -24.92 8.10 -9.42
N PHE A 265 -23.72 8.57 -9.08
CA PHE A 265 -23.17 8.43 -7.74
C PHE A 265 -23.01 9.76 -6.99
N GLY A 266 -22.87 10.89 -7.70
CA GLY A 266 -22.58 12.19 -7.10
C GLY A 266 -21.40 12.12 -6.12
N HIS A 267 -21.57 12.73 -4.94
CA HIS A 267 -20.62 12.67 -3.83
C HIS A 267 -20.79 11.42 -2.95
N ASN A 268 -21.34 10.32 -3.48
CA ASN A 268 -21.49 9.07 -2.75
C ASN A 268 -20.25 8.17 -2.92
N ARG A 269 -19.77 7.64 -1.80
CA ARG A 269 -18.62 6.73 -1.75
C ARG A 269 -18.86 5.38 -2.44
N SER A 270 -20.10 5.00 -2.74
CA SER A 270 -20.40 3.82 -3.55
C SER A 270 -19.78 3.90 -4.96
N GLY A 271 -19.60 5.11 -5.51
CA GLY A 271 -18.94 5.33 -6.79
C GLY A 271 -17.41 5.34 -6.74
N GLU A 272 -16.79 5.08 -5.57
CA GLU A 272 -15.34 5.23 -5.36
C GLU A 272 -14.51 4.45 -6.40
N LEU A 273 -14.84 3.17 -6.68
CA LEU A 273 -14.12 2.39 -7.69
C LEU A 273 -14.29 2.96 -9.10
N THR A 274 -15.51 3.38 -9.46
CA THR A 274 -15.79 4.02 -10.76
C THR A 274 -14.94 5.28 -10.93
N TYR A 275 -14.94 6.19 -9.96
CA TYR A 275 -14.14 7.41 -10.04
C TYR A 275 -12.65 7.11 -10.08
N GLN A 276 -12.16 6.14 -9.30
CA GLN A 276 -10.75 5.75 -9.36
C GLN A 276 -10.35 5.22 -10.75
N ASP A 277 -11.18 4.41 -11.39
CA ASP A 277 -10.88 3.88 -12.73
C ASP A 277 -10.92 4.98 -13.80
N LEU A 278 -11.84 5.94 -13.69
CA LEU A 278 -11.86 7.13 -14.55
C LEU A 278 -10.60 7.99 -14.37
N ILE A 279 -10.17 8.27 -13.13
CA ILE A 279 -8.94 9.03 -12.84
C ILE A 279 -7.71 8.28 -13.35
N PHE A 280 -7.69 6.96 -13.20
CA PHE A 280 -6.62 6.12 -13.72
C PHE A 280 -6.57 6.18 -15.27
N GLY A 281 -7.73 6.07 -15.92
CA GLY A 281 -7.88 6.24 -17.37
C GLY A 281 -7.38 7.60 -17.85
N PHE A 282 -7.81 8.67 -17.18
CA PHE A 282 -7.35 10.05 -17.40
C PHE A 282 -5.82 10.16 -17.29
N THR A 283 -5.25 9.62 -16.21
CA THR A 283 -3.80 9.70 -15.98
C THR A 283 -3.02 8.99 -17.08
N LYS A 284 -3.50 7.82 -17.53
CA LYS A 284 -2.85 7.02 -18.57
C LYS A 284 -3.01 7.63 -19.97
N GLN A 285 -4.20 8.12 -20.33
CA GLN A 285 -4.53 8.50 -21.70
C GLN A 285 -4.43 10.01 -21.98
N ILE A 286 -4.50 10.86 -20.95
CA ILE A 286 -4.50 12.32 -21.08
C ILE A 286 -3.24 12.88 -20.44
N ALA A 287 -3.05 12.66 -19.13
CA ALA A 287 -1.92 13.25 -18.41
C ALA A 287 -0.55 12.77 -18.93
N SER A 288 -0.40 11.48 -19.20
CA SER A 288 0.88 10.92 -19.67
C SER A 288 1.31 11.46 -21.05
N GLU A 289 0.33 11.82 -21.90
CA GLU A 289 0.57 12.35 -23.24
C GLU A 289 0.84 13.86 -23.21
N THR A 290 0.22 14.60 -22.27
CA THR A 290 0.27 16.07 -22.20
C THR A 290 1.35 16.63 -21.28
N ASN A 291 1.73 15.92 -20.20
CA ASN A 291 2.72 16.38 -19.23
C ASN A 291 4.09 16.75 -19.83
N LYS A 292 4.42 16.25 -21.03
CA LYS A 292 5.68 16.56 -21.71
C LYS A 292 5.68 17.90 -22.43
N TRP A 293 4.49 18.46 -22.66
CA TRP A 293 4.28 19.62 -23.51
C TRP A 293 3.76 20.82 -22.73
N LEU A 294 3.05 20.58 -21.63
CA LEU A 294 2.49 21.65 -20.82
C LEU A 294 3.58 22.35 -19.99
N PRO A 295 3.52 23.68 -19.86
CA PRO A 295 4.41 24.41 -18.96
C PRO A 295 4.17 23.95 -17.51
N GLN A 296 5.24 23.78 -16.73
CA GLN A 296 5.15 23.25 -15.36
C GLN A 296 4.27 24.11 -14.43
N SER A 297 4.19 25.41 -14.69
CA SER A 297 3.37 26.41 -13.99
C SER A 297 2.04 26.71 -14.69
N GLY A 298 1.70 25.98 -15.77
CA GLY A 298 0.46 26.17 -16.53
C GLY A 298 -0.81 25.74 -15.79
N LYS A 299 -1.95 26.36 -16.16
CA LYS A 299 -3.26 26.01 -15.60
C LYS A 299 -3.66 24.58 -15.94
N GLY A 300 -3.28 24.09 -17.12
CA GLY A 300 -3.46 22.71 -17.55
C GLY A 300 -2.66 21.71 -16.69
N GLN A 301 -1.41 22.05 -16.33
CA GLN A 301 -0.61 21.20 -15.45
C GLN A 301 -1.23 21.12 -14.04
N ASN A 302 -1.73 22.25 -13.53
CA ASN A 302 -2.48 22.30 -12.27
C ASN A 302 -3.77 21.45 -12.35
N ALA A 303 -4.50 21.53 -13.45
CA ALA A 303 -5.70 20.71 -13.66
C ALA A 303 -5.40 19.20 -13.63
N ILE A 304 -4.32 18.76 -14.28
CA ILE A 304 -3.86 17.36 -14.21
C ILE A 304 -3.57 16.95 -12.77
N LYS A 305 -2.84 17.78 -12.01
CA LYS A 305 -2.52 17.48 -10.60
C LYS A 305 -3.79 17.41 -9.75
N VAL A 306 -4.75 18.31 -9.94
CA VAL A 306 -6.03 18.31 -9.22
C VAL A 306 -6.85 17.05 -9.51
N ILE A 307 -7.10 16.73 -10.79
CA ILE A 307 -7.88 15.55 -11.17
C ILE A 307 -7.18 14.27 -10.69
N GLY A 308 -5.86 14.16 -10.90
CA GLY A 308 -5.08 12.99 -10.57
C GLY A 308 -4.91 12.71 -9.08
N SER A 309 -5.10 13.72 -8.22
CA SER A 309 -4.87 13.62 -6.76
C SER A 309 -6.14 13.47 -5.92
N MET A 310 -7.32 13.56 -6.53
CA MET A 310 -8.61 13.63 -5.83
C MET A 310 -8.85 12.50 -4.82
N LEU A 311 -8.53 11.26 -5.21
CA LEU A 311 -8.71 10.07 -4.39
C LEU A 311 -7.38 9.50 -3.88
N LEU A 312 -6.29 10.29 -3.96
CA LEU A 312 -5.00 9.89 -3.42
C LEU A 312 -4.91 10.24 -1.94
N THR A 313 -4.37 9.32 -1.15
CA THR A 313 -3.87 9.61 0.20
C THR A 313 -2.45 10.18 0.12
N SER A 314 -2.08 11.02 1.08
CA SER A 314 -0.77 11.70 1.15
C SER A 314 0.40 10.76 1.37
N ASN A 315 0.13 9.57 1.92
CA ASN A 315 0.96 8.41 1.72
C ASN A 315 0.48 7.74 0.43
N PRO A 316 1.05 8.06 -0.76
CA PRO A 316 0.92 7.13 -1.86
C PRO A 316 1.48 5.81 -1.32
N PRO A 317 0.74 4.70 -1.40
CA PRO A 317 1.29 3.41 -1.04
C PRO A 317 2.60 3.30 -1.81
N VAL A 318 3.72 3.21 -1.07
CA VAL A 318 5.11 3.27 -1.58
C VAL A 318 5.06 2.92 -3.05
N LYS A 319 5.26 3.91 -3.94
CA LYS A 319 5.39 3.65 -5.38
C LYS A 319 6.55 2.67 -5.51
N LYS A 320 6.28 1.37 -5.37
CA LYS A 320 7.10 0.35 -5.97
C LYS A 320 6.96 0.73 -7.43
N LYS A 321 8.02 1.29 -8.00
CA LYS A 321 8.24 1.35 -9.45
C LYS A 321 7.62 0.08 -10.04
N VAL A 322 6.39 0.16 -10.53
CA VAL A 322 5.64 -1.02 -11.02
C VAL A 322 6.37 -1.62 -12.22
N THR A 323 7.27 -0.87 -12.85
CA THR A 323 8.12 -1.29 -13.95
C THR A 323 9.51 -1.82 -13.58
N LYS A 324 9.88 -1.93 -12.31
CA LYS A 324 11.08 -2.70 -11.93
C LYS A 324 10.78 -3.90 -11.05
N ARG A 325 9.62 -4.03 -10.40
CA ARG A 325 9.34 -5.23 -9.59
C ARG A 325 8.63 -6.33 -10.38
N LEU A 326 7.84 -6.05 -11.42
CA LEU A 326 7.39 -7.10 -12.34
C LEU A 326 8.52 -7.53 -13.30
N LEU A 327 9.35 -6.59 -13.75
CA LEU A 327 10.57 -6.88 -14.53
C LEU A 327 11.73 -7.41 -13.68
N ALA A 328 11.80 -7.09 -12.38
CA ALA A 328 12.69 -7.76 -11.43
C ALA A 328 12.01 -8.89 -10.66
N LEU A 329 10.75 -9.23 -10.89
CA LEU A 329 10.17 -10.53 -10.54
C LEU A 329 10.39 -11.46 -11.74
N ALA A 330 10.35 -10.95 -12.97
CA ALA A 330 10.87 -11.64 -14.14
C ALA A 330 12.41 -11.81 -14.08
N LYS A 331 13.17 -10.83 -13.55
CA LYS A 331 14.63 -10.94 -13.32
C LYS A 331 15.06 -11.42 -11.91
N LYS A 332 14.16 -11.57 -10.93
CA LYS A 332 14.43 -12.24 -9.62
C LYS A 332 13.63 -13.54 -9.43
N LYS A 333 13.08 -14.14 -10.49
CA LYS A 333 12.47 -15.49 -10.46
C LYS A 333 13.55 -16.59 -10.45
N SER A 334 14.35 -16.57 -9.37
CA SER A 334 14.98 -17.67 -8.62
C SER A 334 16.16 -17.09 -7.83
N LYS A 335 15.96 -16.81 -6.54
CA LYS A 335 17.04 -16.34 -5.64
C LYS A 335 17.95 -17.46 -5.12
N ALA A 336 17.72 -18.70 -5.55
CA ALA A 336 18.73 -19.75 -5.51
C ALA A 336 19.31 -19.84 -6.93
N LYS A 337 20.59 -19.49 -7.10
CA LYS A 337 21.34 -20.01 -8.25
C LYS A 337 21.46 -21.50 -7.99
N ALA A 338 20.89 -22.35 -8.85
CA ALA A 338 21.05 -23.80 -8.73
C ALA A 338 22.55 -24.09 -8.65
N LYS A 339 23.03 -24.58 -7.49
CA LYS A 339 24.46 -24.78 -7.26
C LYS A 339 24.84 -26.16 -7.76
N PHE A 340 25.79 -26.20 -8.68
CA PHE A 340 26.33 -27.46 -9.18
C PHE A 340 26.96 -28.26 -8.04
N SER A 341 26.53 -29.51 -7.94
CA SER A 341 27.09 -30.59 -7.10
C SER A 341 27.47 -31.77 -7.98
N THR A 342 28.65 -32.32 -7.77
CA THR A 342 29.18 -33.49 -8.50
C THR A 342 28.41 -34.78 -8.21
N ASP A 343 27.82 -34.86 -7.01
CA ASP A 343 27.17 -36.08 -6.50
C ASP A 343 25.68 -36.17 -6.91
N ALA A 344 25.14 -35.12 -7.53
CA ALA A 344 23.74 -35.06 -7.94
C ALA A 344 23.54 -35.57 -9.36
N CYS A 345 22.38 -36.16 -9.61
CA CYS A 345 21.93 -36.49 -10.96
C CYS A 345 21.23 -35.29 -11.58
N TYR A 346 21.55 -35.00 -12.84
CA TYR A 346 20.86 -33.97 -13.62
C TYR A 346 20.25 -34.59 -14.87
N ARG A 347 19.20 -33.94 -15.37
CA ARG A 347 18.61 -34.24 -16.66
C ARG A 347 18.26 -32.99 -17.42
N VAL A 348 18.13 -33.11 -18.74
CA VAL A 348 17.60 -32.05 -19.59
C VAL A 348 16.17 -31.69 -19.19
N VAL A 349 15.85 -30.39 -19.23
CA VAL A 349 14.49 -29.88 -19.04
C VAL A 349 13.70 -30.06 -20.33
N ASP A 350 12.55 -30.72 -20.23
CA ASP A 350 11.61 -30.98 -21.35
C ASP A 350 10.83 -29.70 -21.73
N ASN A 351 11.52 -28.67 -22.22
CA ASN A 351 10.90 -27.43 -22.71
C ASN A 351 11.48 -27.04 -24.08
N VAL A 352 10.70 -27.32 -25.12
CA VAL A 352 11.07 -27.14 -26.52
C VAL A 352 11.38 -25.67 -26.88
N GLU A 353 10.71 -24.70 -26.26
CA GLU A 353 10.96 -23.27 -26.53
C GLU A 353 12.26 -22.78 -25.90
N LEU A 354 12.56 -23.20 -24.67
CA LEU A 354 13.84 -22.91 -24.01
C LEU A 354 15.02 -23.56 -24.76
N GLN A 355 14.84 -24.79 -25.24
CA GLN A 355 15.83 -25.49 -26.05
C GLN A 355 16.06 -24.79 -27.41
N LYS A 356 15.00 -24.37 -28.11
CA LYS A 356 15.09 -23.61 -29.37
C LYS A 356 15.74 -22.23 -29.18
N GLY A 357 15.40 -21.51 -28.11
CA GLY A 357 16.00 -20.22 -27.78
C GLY A 357 17.48 -20.34 -27.40
N PHE A 358 17.87 -21.42 -26.72
CA PHE A 358 19.28 -21.69 -26.40
C PHE A 358 20.10 -22.04 -27.64
N GLN A 359 19.57 -22.86 -28.56
CA GLN A 359 20.22 -23.15 -29.86
C GLN A 359 20.51 -21.87 -30.67
N GLN A 360 19.71 -20.81 -30.52
CA GLN A 360 19.93 -19.51 -31.15
C GLN A 360 20.92 -18.60 -30.38
N LEU A 361 21.09 -18.80 -29.07
CA LEU A 361 21.93 -17.98 -28.19
C LEU A 361 23.36 -18.52 -28.01
N VAL A 362 23.60 -19.79 -28.34
CA VAL A 362 24.88 -20.45 -28.07
C VAL A 362 25.71 -20.55 -29.35
N GLY A 363 26.68 -19.65 -29.50
CA GLY A 363 27.77 -19.77 -30.48
C GLY A 363 28.83 -20.83 -30.12
N PHE A 364 28.51 -21.82 -29.28
CA PHE A 364 29.48 -22.79 -28.71
C PHE A 364 28.98 -24.25 -28.82
N PRO A 365 29.42 -25.02 -29.84
CA PRO A 365 29.01 -26.42 -30.08
C PRO A 365 29.16 -27.37 -28.88
N LYS A 366 30.15 -27.11 -28.01
CA LYS A 366 30.46 -27.94 -26.85
C LYS A 366 29.33 -28.00 -25.80
N HIS A 367 28.57 -26.92 -25.58
CA HIS A 367 27.47 -26.91 -24.60
C HIS A 367 26.27 -27.73 -25.05
N ALA A 368 25.97 -27.74 -26.36
CA ALA A 368 24.90 -28.55 -26.93
C ALA A 368 25.23 -30.06 -26.79
N GLN A 369 26.49 -30.43 -27.07
CA GLN A 369 26.94 -31.81 -26.92
C GLN A 369 26.92 -32.28 -25.45
N ILE A 370 27.31 -31.42 -24.50
CA ILE A 370 27.19 -31.74 -23.07
C ILE A 370 25.72 -31.90 -22.67
N LEU A 371 24.82 -31.05 -23.18
CA LEU A 371 23.40 -31.12 -22.87
C LEU A 371 22.79 -32.47 -23.30
N GLU A 372 23.16 -32.98 -24.47
CA GLU A 372 22.76 -34.32 -24.95
C GLU A 372 23.18 -35.45 -24.01
N LEU A 373 24.33 -35.35 -23.35
CA LEU A 373 24.80 -36.37 -22.39
C LEU A 373 23.91 -36.48 -21.14
N PHE A 374 23.10 -35.45 -20.85
CA PHE A 374 22.12 -35.42 -19.75
C PHE A 374 20.68 -35.73 -20.21
N HIS A 375 20.47 -36.27 -21.42
CA HIS A 375 19.13 -36.64 -21.88
C HIS A 375 18.49 -37.70 -20.97
N SER A 376 19.32 -38.59 -20.38
CA SER A 376 18.96 -39.41 -19.22
C SER A 376 19.51 -38.78 -17.95
N ALA A 377 18.86 -39.03 -16.81
CA ALA A 377 19.39 -38.69 -15.49
C ALA A 377 20.83 -39.17 -15.35
N SER A 378 21.77 -38.28 -15.04
CA SER A 378 23.19 -38.65 -14.96
C SER A 378 23.96 -37.78 -14.00
N THR A 379 24.92 -38.38 -13.32
CA THR A 379 25.89 -37.70 -12.45
C THR A 379 27.00 -37.02 -13.26
N PHE A 380 27.73 -36.12 -12.62
CA PHE A 380 28.89 -35.48 -13.25
C PHE A 380 29.96 -36.51 -13.67
N SER A 381 30.22 -37.52 -12.83
CA SER A 381 31.20 -38.58 -13.13
C SER A 381 30.79 -39.39 -14.37
N GLU A 382 29.52 -39.79 -14.48
CA GLU A 382 29.00 -40.52 -15.64
C GLU A 382 29.06 -39.71 -16.94
N VAL A 383 28.83 -38.40 -16.87
CA VAL A 383 28.98 -37.51 -18.03
C VAL A 383 30.45 -37.32 -18.39
N SER A 384 31.33 -37.14 -17.39
CA SER A 384 32.77 -37.04 -17.61
C SER A 384 33.34 -38.29 -18.27
N HIS A 385 32.84 -39.49 -17.94
CA HIS A 385 33.26 -40.74 -18.56
C HIS A 385 32.73 -40.92 -20.00
N ARG A 386 31.60 -40.30 -20.36
CA ARG A 386 31.01 -40.37 -21.71
C ARG A 386 31.48 -39.25 -22.64
N LEU A 387 32.28 -38.30 -22.12
CA LEU A 387 32.76 -37.15 -22.88
C LEU A 387 33.73 -37.60 -23.98
N SER A 388 33.47 -37.20 -25.23
CA SER A 388 34.39 -37.52 -26.34
C SER A 388 35.75 -36.85 -26.13
N PRO A 389 36.88 -37.58 -26.25
CA PRO A 389 38.23 -37.00 -26.19
C PRO A 389 38.47 -35.86 -27.18
N GLU A 390 37.76 -35.88 -28.31
CA GLU A 390 37.82 -34.87 -29.39
C GLU A 390 37.31 -33.49 -28.97
N LEU A 391 36.58 -33.40 -27.86
CA LEU A 391 36.03 -32.13 -27.37
C LEU A 391 37.05 -31.29 -26.60
N GLU A 392 38.20 -31.85 -26.20
CA GLU A 392 39.28 -31.16 -25.47
C GLU A 392 38.80 -30.35 -24.24
N ILE A 393 37.85 -30.89 -23.47
CA ILE A 393 37.28 -30.20 -22.29
C ILE A 393 37.95 -30.74 -21.03
N LYS A 394 38.52 -29.84 -20.23
CA LYS A 394 39.09 -30.19 -18.91
C LYS A 394 37.99 -30.34 -17.86
N GLU A 395 38.21 -31.13 -16.82
CA GLU A 395 37.21 -31.38 -15.76
C GLU A 395 36.67 -30.09 -15.10
N GLY A 396 37.56 -29.12 -14.80
CA GLY A 396 37.15 -27.81 -14.28
C GLY A 396 36.35 -26.95 -15.27
N GLU A 397 36.56 -27.14 -16.58
CA GLU A 397 35.77 -26.49 -17.64
C GLU A 397 34.38 -27.13 -17.73
N LEU A 398 34.29 -28.46 -17.68
CA LEU A 398 33.02 -29.20 -17.70
C LEU A 398 32.10 -28.77 -16.54
N GLY A 399 32.63 -28.67 -15.31
CA GLY A 399 31.86 -28.22 -14.15
C GLY A 399 31.29 -26.80 -14.33
N SER A 400 32.08 -25.88 -14.89
CA SER A 400 31.63 -24.52 -15.22
C SER A 400 30.54 -24.50 -16.29
N MET A 401 30.65 -25.37 -17.29
CA MET A 401 29.64 -25.52 -18.34
C MET A 401 28.31 -26.09 -17.79
N VAL A 402 28.36 -27.13 -16.96
CA VAL A 402 27.17 -27.69 -16.30
C VAL A 402 26.50 -26.63 -15.39
N GLN A 403 27.30 -25.89 -14.62
CA GLN A 403 26.79 -24.78 -13.80
C GLN A 403 26.09 -23.71 -14.65
N LYS A 404 26.62 -23.35 -15.83
CA LYS A 404 25.95 -22.44 -16.77
C LYS A 404 24.64 -23.03 -17.29
N LEU A 405 24.62 -24.31 -17.70
CA LEU A 405 23.40 -24.97 -18.17
C LEU A 405 22.28 -24.98 -17.11
N LEU A 406 22.65 -25.13 -15.82
CA LEU A 406 21.73 -24.98 -14.68
C LEU A 406 21.26 -23.53 -14.51
N GLU A 407 22.15 -22.54 -14.63
CA GLU A 407 21.78 -21.11 -14.57
C GLU A 407 20.82 -20.71 -15.72
N PHE A 408 20.95 -21.34 -16.90
CA PHE A 408 20.05 -21.18 -18.04
C PHE A 408 18.78 -22.04 -17.95
N LYS A 409 18.59 -22.84 -16.88
CA LYS A 409 17.43 -23.74 -16.69
C LYS A 409 17.25 -24.77 -17.81
N LEU A 410 18.36 -25.26 -18.37
CA LEU A 410 18.38 -26.31 -19.39
C LEU A 410 18.63 -27.69 -18.79
N LEU A 411 19.34 -27.72 -17.66
CA LEU A 411 19.40 -28.86 -16.77
C LEU A 411 18.54 -28.61 -15.54
N LYS A 412 17.98 -29.68 -14.98
CA LYS A 412 17.41 -29.71 -13.64
C LYS A 412 18.00 -30.88 -12.86
N GLU A 413 18.18 -30.69 -11.57
CA GLU A 413 18.52 -31.79 -10.67
C GLU A 413 17.35 -32.77 -10.61
N GLU A 414 17.64 -34.06 -10.75
CA GLU A 414 16.70 -35.14 -10.47
C GLU A 414 16.87 -35.58 -9.02
N PHE A 415 15.88 -35.28 -8.19
CA PHE A 415 15.91 -35.55 -6.76
C PHE A 415 14.63 -36.26 -6.32
N THR A 416 14.74 -37.06 -5.25
CA THR A 416 13.59 -37.62 -4.56
C THR A 416 12.99 -36.56 -3.65
N CYS A 417 11.68 -36.30 -3.79
CA CYS A 417 10.97 -35.41 -2.88
C CYS A 417 10.95 -36.01 -1.46
N PRO A 418 11.15 -35.20 -0.40
CA PRO A 418 10.95 -35.67 0.97
C PRO A 418 9.48 -36.00 1.21
N GLU A 419 9.22 -36.81 2.22
CA GLU A 419 7.88 -36.97 2.77
C GLU A 419 7.48 -35.68 3.49
N PHE A 420 6.36 -35.11 3.08
CA PHE A 420 5.75 -33.95 3.74
C PHE A 420 4.96 -34.45 4.95
N GLU A 421 5.66 -34.63 6.07
CA GLU A 421 5.08 -35.13 7.31
C GLU A 421 4.32 -34.02 8.03
N ARG A 422 3.04 -34.26 8.33
CA ARG A 422 2.14 -33.34 9.04
C ARG A 422 2.35 -31.84 8.72
N PRO A 423 2.22 -31.41 7.45
CA PRO A 423 2.37 -30.01 7.09
C PRO A 423 1.41 -29.10 7.86
N ILE A 424 1.80 -27.87 8.10
CA ILE A 424 1.00 -26.86 8.78
C ILE A 424 0.59 -25.80 7.76
N CYS A 425 -0.72 -25.63 7.57
CA CYS A 425 -1.28 -24.61 6.69
C CYS A 425 -1.97 -23.52 7.54
N ILE A 426 -1.52 -22.27 7.40
CA ILE A 426 -2.19 -21.12 7.99
C ILE A 426 -3.29 -20.68 7.03
N VAL A 427 -4.55 -20.74 7.48
CA VAL A 427 -5.72 -20.30 6.70
C VAL A 427 -6.40 -19.14 7.39
N SER A 428 -6.73 -18.10 6.62
CA SER A 428 -7.38 -16.88 7.14
C SER A 428 -8.03 -16.10 6.00
N ALA A 429 -8.98 -15.22 6.33
CA ALA A 429 -9.33 -14.14 5.42
C ALA A 429 -8.09 -13.28 5.08
N PRO A 430 -8.04 -12.62 3.91
CA PRO A 430 -6.99 -11.65 3.60
C PRO A 430 -6.89 -10.59 4.71
N ARG A 431 -5.69 -10.12 5.01
CA ARG A 431 -5.45 -9.04 5.99
C ARG A 431 -5.82 -9.38 7.46
N ALA A 432 -6.01 -10.66 7.78
CA ALA A 432 -6.22 -11.15 9.14
C ALA A 432 -4.95 -11.24 10.00
N GLY A 433 -3.77 -10.91 9.46
CA GLY A 433 -2.49 -10.97 10.18
C GLY A 433 -1.68 -12.26 9.95
N SER A 434 -2.05 -13.08 8.96
CA SER A 434 -1.39 -14.37 8.70
C SER A 434 0.09 -14.27 8.33
N THR A 435 0.54 -13.13 7.77
CA THR A 435 1.98 -12.88 7.57
C THR A 435 2.74 -12.76 8.88
N LEU A 436 2.18 -12.09 9.91
CA LEU A 436 2.81 -11.99 11.23
C LEU A 436 2.98 -13.37 11.85
N LEU A 437 1.90 -14.18 11.80
CA LEU A 437 1.93 -15.54 12.32
C LEU A 437 2.95 -16.41 11.57
N PHE A 438 2.95 -16.34 10.23
CA PHE A 438 3.91 -17.06 9.40
C PHE A 438 5.37 -16.66 9.69
N GLU A 439 5.67 -15.35 9.78
CA GLU A 439 7.01 -14.81 10.09
C GLU A 439 7.49 -15.25 11.49
N THR A 440 6.55 -15.52 12.40
CA THR A 440 6.82 -16.04 13.74
C THR A 440 7.08 -17.55 13.70
N LEU A 441 6.17 -18.33 13.09
CA LEU A 441 6.28 -19.79 13.04
C LEU A 441 7.47 -20.26 12.20
N CYS A 442 7.88 -19.53 11.15
CA CYS A 442 9.05 -19.91 10.34
C CYS A 442 10.39 -19.85 11.10
N LYS A 443 10.39 -19.43 12.38
CA LYS A 443 11.57 -19.45 13.27
C LYS A 443 11.74 -20.76 14.04
N PHE A 444 10.74 -21.64 14.03
CA PHE A 444 10.84 -22.96 14.66
C PHE A 444 11.86 -23.83 13.91
N PRO A 445 12.71 -24.61 14.63
CA PRO A 445 13.75 -25.43 14.01
C PRO A 445 13.18 -26.56 13.14
N ASP A 446 11.98 -27.04 13.45
CA ASP A 446 11.36 -28.16 12.75
C ASP A 446 10.82 -27.76 11.36
N LEU A 447 10.53 -26.48 11.16
CA LEU A 447 9.72 -26.01 10.04
C LEU A 447 10.54 -25.63 8.82
N TRP A 448 10.05 -26.10 7.67
CA TRP A 448 10.51 -25.72 6.35
C TRP A 448 9.43 -24.94 5.64
N THR A 449 9.79 -23.95 4.84
CA THR A 449 8.82 -23.14 4.09
C THR A 449 9.38 -22.72 2.75
N ILE A 450 8.55 -22.23 1.83
CA ILE A 450 9.01 -21.58 0.60
C ILE A 450 9.42 -20.11 0.81
N GLY A 451 9.25 -19.58 2.03
CA GLY A 451 9.64 -18.22 2.42
C GLY A 451 8.72 -17.11 1.93
N ASP A 452 7.71 -17.42 1.11
CA ASP A 452 6.73 -16.49 0.56
C ASP A 452 5.37 -17.21 0.31
N GLU A 453 4.44 -16.56 -0.38
CA GLU A 453 3.13 -17.11 -0.76
C GLU A 453 3.22 -17.97 -2.04
N SER A 454 2.50 -19.11 -2.05
CA SER A 454 2.58 -20.14 -3.08
C SER A 454 1.70 -19.91 -4.32
N HIS A 455 1.32 -18.65 -4.61
CA HIS A 455 0.39 -18.32 -5.71
C HIS A 455 0.81 -18.96 -7.03
N GLU A 456 2.04 -18.70 -7.46
CA GLU A 456 2.60 -19.20 -8.74
C GLU A 456 2.92 -20.70 -8.71
N ILE A 457 3.17 -21.29 -7.53
CA ILE A 457 3.45 -22.72 -7.42
C ILE A 457 2.19 -23.51 -7.79
N ILE A 458 1.05 -23.11 -7.23
CA ILE A 458 -0.25 -23.75 -7.46
C ILE A 458 -0.83 -23.30 -8.79
N GLU A 459 -0.99 -22.00 -9.02
CA GLU A 459 -1.69 -21.48 -10.20
C GLU A 459 -0.80 -21.45 -11.46
N GLY A 460 0.50 -21.73 -11.33
CA GLY A 460 1.36 -22.02 -12.48
C GLY A 460 1.16 -23.44 -13.04
N ILE A 461 0.20 -24.21 -12.52
CA ILE A 461 -0.34 -25.41 -13.16
C ILE A 461 -1.61 -24.97 -13.89
N PRO A 462 -1.65 -25.02 -15.25
CA PRO A 462 -2.75 -24.49 -16.03
C PRO A 462 -4.14 -24.96 -15.57
N GLU A 463 -4.28 -26.22 -15.17
CA GLU A 463 -5.51 -26.87 -14.70
C GLU A 463 -6.03 -26.29 -13.36
N LEU A 464 -5.13 -25.71 -12.56
CA LEU A 464 -5.46 -25.08 -11.28
C LEU A 464 -5.63 -23.56 -11.40
N HIS A 465 -5.24 -22.96 -12.53
CA HIS A 465 -5.35 -21.53 -12.76
C HIS A 465 -6.81 -21.12 -12.99
N PRO A 466 -7.31 -20.02 -12.39
CA PRO A 466 -8.70 -19.59 -12.57
C PRO A 466 -9.13 -19.36 -14.03
N SER A 467 -8.20 -19.02 -14.93
CA SER A 467 -8.51 -18.78 -16.35
C SER A 467 -9.02 -20.02 -17.10
N THR A 468 -8.59 -21.23 -16.73
CA THR A 468 -9.11 -22.47 -17.33
C THR A 468 -10.44 -22.90 -16.72
N ARG A 469 -10.91 -22.16 -15.70
CA ARG A 469 -12.13 -22.41 -14.93
C ARG A 469 -13.09 -21.21 -15.01
N ASN A 470 -13.05 -20.49 -16.14
CA ASN A 470 -13.88 -19.32 -16.43
C ASN A 470 -13.83 -18.22 -15.36
N PHE A 471 -12.71 -18.12 -14.63
CA PHE A 471 -12.56 -17.22 -13.50
C PHE A 471 -13.67 -17.36 -12.46
N SER A 472 -14.25 -18.55 -12.26
CA SER A 472 -15.34 -18.76 -11.30
C SER A 472 -14.96 -18.41 -9.87
N SER A 473 -13.78 -18.86 -9.40
CA SER A 473 -13.16 -18.46 -8.13
C SER A 473 -11.73 -19.02 -7.99
N ASN A 474 -11.09 -18.77 -6.85
CA ASN A 474 -9.85 -19.43 -6.43
C ASN A 474 -10.07 -20.78 -5.71
N ARG A 475 -11.32 -21.24 -5.58
CA ARG A 475 -11.67 -22.50 -4.90
C ARG A 475 -11.01 -23.68 -5.59
N LEU A 476 -10.38 -24.55 -4.79
CA LEU A 476 -9.95 -25.89 -5.18
C LEU A 476 -10.45 -26.89 -4.14
N THR A 477 -10.81 -28.08 -4.61
CA THR A 477 -11.33 -29.20 -3.83
C THR A 477 -10.45 -30.44 -4.01
N GLU A 478 -10.76 -31.52 -3.30
CA GLU A 478 -10.10 -32.82 -3.46
C GLU A 478 -10.15 -33.35 -4.90
N ALA A 479 -11.20 -33.01 -5.67
CA ALA A 479 -11.32 -33.42 -7.08
C ALA A 479 -10.23 -32.80 -7.98
N ASP A 480 -9.64 -31.69 -7.55
CA ASP A 480 -8.57 -31.00 -8.28
C ASP A 480 -7.18 -31.58 -7.95
N ALA A 481 -7.06 -32.42 -6.93
CA ALA A 481 -5.81 -33.01 -6.45
C ALA A 481 -5.42 -34.28 -7.22
N LEU A 482 -5.38 -34.20 -8.55
CA LEU A 482 -5.03 -35.34 -9.41
C LEU A 482 -3.60 -35.86 -9.11
N PRO A 483 -3.31 -37.16 -9.26
CA PRO A 483 -2.00 -37.73 -8.88
C PRO A 483 -0.80 -37.03 -9.51
N HIS A 484 -0.87 -36.68 -10.80
CA HIS A 484 0.21 -35.96 -11.48
C HIS A 484 0.38 -34.53 -10.96
N ILE A 485 -0.73 -33.82 -10.68
CA ILE A 485 -0.72 -32.49 -10.06
C ILE A 485 -0.07 -32.55 -8.68
N CYS A 486 -0.46 -33.51 -7.85
CA CYS A 486 0.10 -33.71 -6.51
C CYS A 486 1.62 -33.97 -6.56
N SER A 487 2.07 -34.81 -7.51
CA SER A 487 3.49 -35.07 -7.75
C SER A 487 4.24 -33.79 -8.13
N THR A 488 3.74 -33.05 -9.13
CA THR A 488 4.33 -31.78 -9.58
C THR A 488 4.38 -30.74 -8.46
N LEU A 489 3.34 -30.63 -7.63
CA LEU A 489 3.33 -29.67 -6.53
C LEU A 489 4.36 -30.02 -5.46
N ARG A 490 4.49 -31.30 -5.08
CA ARG A 490 5.53 -31.73 -4.13
C ARG A 490 6.93 -31.42 -4.65
N GLU A 491 7.18 -31.65 -5.94
CA GLU A 491 8.45 -31.27 -6.59
C GLU A 491 8.69 -29.75 -6.51
N ARG A 492 7.71 -28.94 -6.94
CA ARG A 492 7.81 -27.47 -6.94
C ARG A 492 7.97 -26.89 -5.53
N PHE A 493 7.28 -27.44 -4.54
CA PHE A 493 7.46 -27.04 -3.14
C PHE A 493 8.87 -27.40 -2.67
N THR A 494 9.34 -28.63 -2.92
CA THR A 494 10.67 -29.10 -2.52
C THR A 494 11.79 -28.21 -3.08
N GLN A 495 11.67 -27.79 -4.34
CA GLN A 495 12.63 -26.89 -5.00
C GLN A 495 12.78 -25.53 -4.29
N GLN A 496 11.77 -25.10 -3.54
CA GLN A 496 11.75 -23.81 -2.87
C GLN A 496 11.83 -23.92 -1.34
N LEU A 497 11.86 -25.14 -0.78
CA LEU A 497 11.96 -25.33 0.65
C LEU A 497 13.25 -24.70 1.18
N GLN A 498 13.10 -23.94 2.25
CA GLN A 498 14.17 -23.38 3.05
C GLN A 498 13.85 -23.55 4.54
N ASN A 499 14.88 -23.79 5.33
CA ASN A 499 14.77 -23.87 6.78
C ASN A 499 14.73 -22.46 7.41
N ARG A 500 14.66 -22.39 8.75
CA ARG A 500 14.60 -21.11 9.49
C ARG A 500 15.84 -20.20 9.33
N GLU A 501 16.98 -20.76 8.93
CA GLU A 501 18.20 -20.02 8.58
C GLU A 501 18.18 -19.49 7.14
N GLY A 502 17.15 -19.84 6.35
CA GLY A 502 17.06 -19.48 4.93
C GLY A 502 17.92 -20.36 4.03
N LYS A 503 18.44 -21.48 4.53
CA LYS A 503 19.19 -22.45 3.73
C LYS A 503 18.22 -23.29 2.91
N ALA A 504 18.38 -23.31 1.59
CA ALA A 504 17.53 -24.09 0.71
C ALA A 504 17.76 -25.61 0.89
N TYR A 505 16.71 -26.40 0.73
CA TYR A 505 16.74 -27.86 0.84
C TYR A 505 17.71 -28.48 -0.18
N LEU A 506 17.67 -28.01 -1.44
CA LEU A 506 18.54 -28.51 -2.50
C LEU A 506 20.00 -28.04 -2.35
N ASP A 507 20.27 -26.99 -1.55
CA ASP A 507 21.63 -26.56 -1.21
C ASP A 507 22.28 -27.43 -0.13
N LEU A 508 21.52 -28.33 0.51
CA LEU A 508 22.09 -29.33 1.41
C LEU A 508 22.79 -30.43 0.61
N PRO A 509 23.96 -30.91 1.07
CA PRO A 509 24.56 -32.14 0.54
C PRO A 509 23.52 -33.27 0.54
N ILE A 510 23.48 -34.08 -0.52
CA ILE A 510 22.44 -35.11 -0.73
C ILE A 510 22.27 -36.00 0.50
N LYS A 511 23.38 -36.46 1.09
CA LYS A 511 23.40 -37.32 2.29
C LYS A 511 22.87 -36.64 3.57
N GLN A 512 22.75 -35.32 3.58
CA GLN A 512 22.25 -34.51 4.69
C GLN A 512 20.82 -33.99 4.46
N ARG A 513 20.23 -34.24 3.29
CA ARG A 513 18.85 -33.83 3.01
C ARG A 513 17.90 -34.67 3.86
N PRO A 514 17.00 -34.04 4.64
CA PRO A 514 16.09 -34.80 5.47
C PRO A 514 15.07 -35.55 4.59
N THR A 515 14.83 -36.82 4.90
CA THR A 515 13.84 -37.64 4.19
C THR A 515 12.40 -37.24 4.52
N LYS A 516 12.20 -36.54 5.64
CA LYS A 516 10.91 -36.01 6.10
C LYS A 516 11.03 -34.52 6.39
N VAL A 517 10.01 -33.75 6.02
CA VAL A 517 9.95 -32.31 6.29
C VAL A 517 8.60 -31.91 6.87
N ARG A 518 8.62 -31.05 7.89
CA ARG A 518 7.42 -30.37 8.41
C ARG A 518 7.25 -29.05 7.66
N PHE A 519 6.40 -29.06 6.66
CA PHE A 519 6.20 -27.90 5.78
C PHE A 519 5.23 -26.89 6.39
N LEU A 520 5.61 -25.61 6.46
CA LEU A 520 4.78 -24.48 6.84
C LEU A 520 4.39 -23.68 5.60
N GLU A 521 3.09 -23.60 5.36
CA GLU A 521 2.50 -22.93 4.21
C GLU A 521 1.53 -21.82 4.68
N LYS A 522 1.62 -20.66 4.02
CA LYS A 522 0.61 -19.59 4.14
C LYS A 522 0.44 -18.91 2.79
N THR A 523 -0.77 -19.00 2.24
CA THR A 523 -1.22 -18.20 1.10
C THR A 523 -2.67 -17.76 1.30
N PRO A 524 -3.02 -16.48 1.12
CA PRO A 524 -4.38 -15.99 1.38
C PRO A 524 -5.50 -16.76 0.64
N LYS A 525 -5.19 -17.30 -0.55
CA LYS A 525 -6.14 -18.09 -1.35
C LYS A 525 -6.46 -19.46 -0.74
N ASN A 526 -5.66 -19.93 0.22
CA ASN A 526 -5.89 -21.22 0.88
C ASN A 526 -7.08 -21.23 1.83
N ALA A 527 -7.65 -20.05 2.12
CA ALA A 527 -8.99 -19.92 2.68
C ALA A 527 -10.06 -20.69 1.86
N LEU A 528 -9.81 -20.92 0.57
CA LEU A 528 -10.73 -21.62 -0.34
C LEU A 528 -10.16 -22.97 -0.83
N ARG A 529 -9.14 -23.54 -0.17
CA ARG A 529 -8.41 -24.71 -0.70
C ARG A 529 -8.14 -25.80 0.34
N ILE A 530 -8.81 -25.77 1.49
CA ILE A 530 -8.56 -26.74 2.56
C ILE A 530 -8.73 -28.19 2.10
N PRO A 531 -9.81 -28.57 1.37
CA PRO A 531 -9.96 -29.97 0.92
C PRO A 531 -8.88 -30.37 -0.09
N PHE A 532 -8.52 -29.47 -1.01
CA PHE A 532 -7.42 -29.68 -1.95
C PHE A 532 -6.07 -29.89 -1.23
N LEU A 533 -5.75 -29.05 -0.24
CA LEU A 533 -4.52 -29.16 0.54
C LEU A 533 -4.51 -30.43 1.40
N LYS A 534 -5.66 -30.85 1.94
CA LYS A 534 -5.79 -32.11 2.68
C LYS A 534 -5.59 -33.32 1.77
N ALA A 535 -6.09 -33.29 0.53
CA ALA A 535 -5.84 -34.33 -0.46
C ALA A 535 -4.36 -34.38 -0.89
N LEU A 536 -3.73 -33.22 -1.08
CA LEU A 536 -2.30 -33.12 -1.38
C LEU A 536 -1.42 -33.63 -0.23
N PHE A 537 -1.81 -33.32 1.00
CA PHE A 537 -1.11 -33.67 2.23
C PHE A 537 -2.07 -34.28 3.26
N PRO A 538 -2.29 -35.61 3.24
CA PRO A 538 -3.26 -36.26 4.13
C PRO A 538 -3.03 -36.02 5.63
N GLY A 539 -1.77 -35.84 6.04
CA GLY A 539 -1.39 -35.52 7.42
C GLY A 539 -1.51 -34.04 7.82
N ALA A 540 -1.95 -33.15 6.92
CA ALA A 540 -1.92 -31.70 7.17
C ALA A 540 -2.76 -31.28 8.38
N LEU A 541 -2.18 -30.32 9.13
CA LEU A 541 -2.77 -29.57 10.22
C LEU A 541 -3.09 -28.15 9.76
N PHE A 542 -4.19 -27.58 10.25
CA PHE A 542 -4.62 -26.24 9.88
C PHE A 542 -4.67 -25.31 11.09
N ILE A 543 -4.08 -24.13 10.95
CA ILE A 543 -4.24 -23.04 11.92
C ILE A 543 -5.19 -22.02 11.30
N TYR A 544 -6.41 -21.95 11.81
CA TYR A 544 -7.37 -20.95 11.42
C TYR A 544 -7.11 -19.66 12.20
N LEU A 545 -6.50 -18.68 11.53
CA LEU A 545 -6.30 -17.36 12.10
C LEU A 545 -7.53 -16.47 11.81
N TYR A 546 -8.27 -16.16 12.86
CA TYR A 546 -9.45 -15.30 12.81
C TYR A 546 -9.12 -13.89 13.28
N ARG A 547 -9.62 -12.89 12.56
CA ARG A 547 -9.56 -11.49 12.95
C ARG A 547 -10.96 -10.89 12.93
N GLU A 548 -11.25 -10.10 13.96
CA GLU A 548 -12.52 -9.39 14.13
C GLU A 548 -12.88 -8.60 12.84
N PRO A 549 -14.15 -8.66 12.41
CA PRO A 549 -14.59 -8.15 11.11
C PRO A 549 -14.34 -6.66 10.90
N ARG A 550 -14.56 -5.78 11.90
CA ARG A 550 -14.39 -4.32 11.73
C ARG A 550 -12.95 -4.01 11.37
N GLU A 551 -12.00 -4.54 12.13
CA GLU A 551 -10.59 -4.34 11.86
C GLU A 551 -10.15 -4.97 10.54
N ASN A 552 -10.58 -6.20 10.27
CA ASN A 552 -10.16 -6.94 9.09
C ASN A 552 -10.70 -6.29 7.81
N ILE A 553 -12.00 -5.98 7.77
CA ILE A 553 -12.66 -5.37 6.61
C ILE A 553 -12.07 -3.99 6.35
N SER A 554 -11.85 -3.18 7.40
CA SER A 554 -11.16 -1.89 7.26
C SER A 554 -9.80 -2.05 6.57
N SER A 555 -9.00 -3.05 6.97
CA SER A 555 -7.71 -3.31 6.33
C SER A 555 -7.82 -3.79 4.88
N MET A 556 -8.88 -4.53 4.54
CA MET A 556 -9.17 -4.93 3.16
C MET A 556 -9.61 -3.73 2.31
N MET A 557 -10.48 -2.87 2.83
CA MET A 557 -10.91 -1.63 2.17
C MET A 557 -9.70 -0.73 1.85
N GLU A 558 -8.73 -0.62 2.76
CA GLU A 558 -7.47 0.08 2.48
C GLU A 558 -6.69 -0.54 1.32
N GLY A 559 -6.63 -1.87 1.25
CA GLY A 559 -5.97 -2.56 0.14
C GLY A 559 -6.62 -2.24 -1.21
N TRP A 560 -7.96 -2.27 -1.26
CA TRP A 560 -8.74 -1.88 -2.44
C TRP A 560 -8.50 -0.42 -2.84
N ARG A 561 -8.66 0.52 -1.89
CA ARG A 561 -8.49 1.96 -2.17
C ARG A 561 -7.07 2.31 -2.60
N ALA A 562 -6.09 1.64 -2.01
CA ALA A 562 -4.68 1.80 -2.35
C ALA A 562 -4.26 1.00 -3.60
N ARG A 563 -5.18 0.24 -4.23
CA ARG A 563 -4.91 -0.67 -5.35
C ARG A 563 -3.70 -1.58 -5.08
N ARG A 564 -3.68 -2.17 -3.88
CA ARG A 564 -2.65 -3.11 -3.41
C ARG A 564 -3.19 -4.54 -3.41
N PHE A 565 -2.28 -5.50 -3.45
CA PHE A 565 -2.61 -6.93 -3.42
C PHE A 565 -3.49 -7.36 -4.62
N ILE A 566 -3.24 -6.74 -5.77
CA ILE A 566 -3.89 -7.05 -7.05
C ILE A 566 -3.59 -8.52 -7.39
N SER A 567 -4.64 -9.31 -7.58
CA SER A 567 -4.55 -10.72 -7.98
C SER A 567 -4.89 -10.92 -9.45
N TYR A 568 -5.71 -10.06 -10.05
CA TYR A 568 -6.08 -10.15 -11.47
C TYR A 568 -6.08 -8.77 -12.14
N GLN A 569 -5.54 -8.72 -13.36
CA GLN A 569 -5.45 -7.53 -14.18
C GLN A 569 -5.20 -7.90 -15.66
N PRO A 570 -6.21 -7.87 -16.56
CA PRO A 570 -7.64 -7.68 -16.31
C PRO A 570 -8.33 -8.95 -15.79
N LEU A 571 -9.54 -8.81 -15.25
CA LEU A 571 -10.44 -9.92 -14.90
C LEU A 571 -11.66 -9.90 -15.86
N PRO A 572 -11.91 -10.94 -16.68
CA PRO A 572 -13.04 -10.94 -17.62
C PRO A 572 -14.39 -10.76 -16.91
N GLY A 573 -15.23 -9.86 -17.39
CA GLY A 573 -16.54 -9.56 -16.80
C GLY A 573 -16.51 -8.64 -15.57
N TRP A 574 -15.33 -8.21 -15.13
CA TRP A 574 -15.19 -7.17 -14.12
C TRP A 574 -15.09 -5.80 -14.81
N PRO A 575 -15.91 -4.80 -14.45
CA PRO A 575 -15.93 -3.50 -15.13
C PRO A 575 -14.70 -2.65 -14.84
N PHE A 576 -13.94 -3.00 -13.78
CA PHE A 576 -12.76 -2.25 -13.37
C PHE A 576 -11.47 -2.97 -13.77
N ARG A 577 -10.38 -2.21 -13.85
CA ARG A 577 -9.09 -2.74 -14.33
C ARG A 577 -8.48 -3.80 -13.43
N GLU A 578 -8.62 -3.66 -12.11
CA GLU A 578 -7.87 -4.42 -11.12
C GLU A 578 -8.80 -5.07 -10.09
N TRP A 579 -8.52 -6.33 -9.75
CA TRP A 579 -9.15 -7.04 -8.65
C TRP A 579 -8.16 -7.30 -7.52
N CYS A 580 -8.49 -6.91 -6.28
CA CYS A 580 -7.64 -7.11 -5.11
C CYS A 580 -8.02 -8.38 -4.33
N PHE A 581 -7.01 -9.06 -3.78
CA PHE A 581 -7.13 -10.29 -2.99
C PHE A 581 -7.69 -11.50 -3.76
N LEU A 582 -8.03 -12.56 -3.03
CA LEU A 582 -8.60 -13.79 -3.60
C LEU A 582 -9.92 -13.52 -4.34
N LEU A 583 -10.14 -14.31 -5.39
CA LEU A 583 -11.39 -14.37 -6.14
C LEU A 583 -12.33 -15.34 -5.43
N THR A 584 -13.35 -14.80 -4.76
CA THR A 584 -14.34 -15.61 -4.04
C THR A 584 -15.43 -16.11 -4.98
N PRO A 585 -16.01 -17.30 -4.76
CA PRO A 585 -17.25 -17.69 -5.44
C PRO A 585 -18.29 -16.58 -5.39
N GLY A 586 -19.00 -16.33 -6.50
CA GLY A 586 -20.02 -15.29 -6.61
C GLY A 586 -19.52 -13.85 -6.81
N TRP A 587 -18.21 -13.63 -6.97
CA TRP A 587 -17.62 -12.29 -7.14
C TRP A 587 -18.24 -11.46 -8.28
N SER A 588 -18.73 -12.10 -9.35
CA SER A 588 -19.27 -11.42 -10.53
C SER A 588 -20.54 -10.62 -10.24
N SER A 589 -21.20 -10.87 -9.10
CA SER A 589 -22.34 -10.09 -8.61
C SER A 589 -21.96 -8.73 -8.02
N LEU A 590 -20.67 -8.49 -7.76
CA LEU A 590 -20.19 -7.32 -7.01
C LEU A 590 -19.84 -6.11 -7.88
N GLN A 591 -20.16 -6.13 -9.17
CA GLN A 591 -19.75 -5.09 -10.14
C GLN A 591 -20.23 -3.69 -9.75
N GLU A 592 -21.37 -3.63 -9.08
CA GLU A 592 -22.02 -2.40 -8.64
C GLU A 592 -21.92 -2.17 -7.13
N SER A 593 -21.17 -3.02 -6.44
CA SER A 593 -20.97 -2.93 -4.99
C SER A 593 -19.90 -1.90 -4.64
N SER A 594 -20.10 -1.25 -3.50
CA SER A 594 -19.09 -0.41 -2.86
C SER A 594 -17.89 -1.24 -2.40
N ILE A 595 -16.74 -0.60 -2.17
CA ILE A 595 -15.54 -1.26 -1.64
C ILE A 595 -15.82 -1.95 -0.29
N ALA A 596 -16.66 -1.34 0.56
CA ALA A 596 -17.06 -1.92 1.84
C ALA A 596 -17.83 -3.24 1.66
N GLU A 597 -18.80 -3.27 0.73
CA GLU A 597 -19.56 -4.47 0.39
C GLU A 597 -18.68 -5.55 -0.23
N ILE A 598 -17.77 -5.19 -1.14
CA ILE A 598 -16.79 -6.12 -1.74
C ILE A 598 -15.90 -6.73 -0.64
N ALA A 599 -15.33 -5.90 0.23
CA ALA A 599 -14.45 -6.36 1.30
C ALA A 599 -15.19 -7.23 2.32
N ALA A 600 -16.42 -6.87 2.69
CA ALA A 600 -17.27 -7.65 3.58
C ALA A 600 -17.67 -8.99 2.96
N TYR A 601 -17.99 -9.01 1.65
CA TYR A 601 -18.27 -10.24 0.92
C TYR A 601 -17.05 -11.16 0.89
N GLN A 602 -15.88 -10.63 0.55
CA GLN A 602 -14.63 -11.40 0.54
C GLN A 602 -14.31 -11.96 1.95
N TRP A 603 -14.49 -11.16 3.00
CA TRP A 603 -14.30 -11.60 4.38
C TRP A 603 -15.29 -12.70 4.76
N LYS A 604 -16.58 -12.51 4.44
CA LYS A 604 -17.65 -13.48 4.72
C LYS A 604 -17.35 -14.82 4.06
N ILE A 605 -17.17 -14.81 2.74
CA ILE A 605 -16.97 -16.03 1.96
C ILE A 605 -15.70 -16.77 2.38
N ALA A 606 -14.59 -16.05 2.62
CA ALA A 606 -13.37 -16.67 3.10
C ALA A 606 -13.57 -17.38 4.45
N ASN A 607 -14.17 -16.72 5.44
CA ASN A 607 -14.37 -17.33 6.76
C ASN A 607 -15.44 -18.43 6.73
N SER A 608 -16.49 -18.31 5.91
CA SER A 608 -17.50 -19.37 5.72
C SER A 608 -16.86 -20.64 5.16
N TYR A 609 -16.09 -20.56 4.08
CA TYR A 609 -15.44 -21.74 3.51
C TYR A 609 -14.38 -22.33 4.45
N ILE A 610 -13.59 -21.50 5.13
CA ILE A 610 -12.66 -22.00 6.15
C ILE A 610 -13.43 -22.79 7.21
N TRP A 611 -14.49 -22.20 7.75
CA TRP A 611 -15.28 -22.81 8.80
C TRP A 611 -15.88 -24.15 8.35
N GLU A 612 -16.60 -24.15 7.22
CA GLU A 612 -17.27 -25.32 6.65
C GLU A 612 -16.27 -26.45 6.36
N ASP A 613 -15.18 -26.15 5.66
CA ASP A 613 -14.18 -27.16 5.31
C ASP A 613 -13.51 -27.76 6.56
N LEU A 614 -13.17 -26.94 7.56
CA LEU A 614 -12.56 -27.44 8.80
C LEU A 614 -13.51 -28.31 9.63
N GLN A 615 -14.83 -28.08 9.58
CA GLN A 615 -15.80 -28.96 10.27
C GLN A 615 -15.83 -30.38 9.69
N THR A 616 -15.42 -30.56 8.43
CA THR A 616 -15.33 -31.89 7.81
C THR A 616 -14.11 -32.69 8.28
N LEU A 617 -13.15 -32.03 8.92
CA LEU A 617 -11.90 -32.63 9.37
C LEU A 617 -11.98 -33.09 10.84
N ALA A 618 -11.13 -34.05 11.21
CA ALA A 618 -10.97 -34.45 12.61
C ALA A 618 -10.60 -33.23 13.48
N PRO A 619 -11.18 -33.07 14.69
CA PRO A 619 -10.88 -31.92 15.56
C PRO A 619 -9.40 -31.78 15.92
N SER A 620 -8.63 -32.88 15.94
CA SER A 620 -7.19 -32.87 16.17
C SER A 620 -6.37 -32.36 14.98
N SER A 621 -6.98 -32.15 13.81
CA SER A 621 -6.31 -31.68 12.60
C SER A 621 -6.35 -30.16 12.45
N TRP A 622 -6.98 -29.41 13.35
CA TRP A 622 -6.98 -27.95 13.27
C TRP A 622 -7.20 -27.25 14.61
N CYS A 623 -6.77 -25.99 14.70
CA CYS A 623 -7.05 -25.12 15.83
C CYS A 623 -7.45 -23.70 15.37
N LEU A 624 -8.20 -22.99 16.23
CA LEU A 624 -8.59 -21.59 16.03
C LEU A 624 -7.66 -20.69 16.84
N VAL A 625 -7.15 -19.63 16.20
CA VAL A 625 -6.31 -18.60 16.83
C VAL A 625 -6.92 -17.24 16.54
N ARG A 626 -7.18 -16.41 17.56
CA ARG A 626 -7.57 -15.01 17.33
C ARG A 626 -6.34 -14.15 17.15
N TYR A 627 -6.40 -13.25 16.18
CA TYR A 627 -5.37 -12.25 15.96
C TYR A 627 -5.14 -11.36 17.21
N SER A 628 -6.21 -11.05 17.95
CA SER A 628 -6.13 -10.29 19.21
C SER A 628 -5.23 -10.97 20.24
N ASP A 629 -5.34 -12.29 20.37
CA ASP A 629 -4.60 -13.06 21.38
C ASP A 629 -3.14 -13.23 20.95
N LEU A 630 -2.90 -13.40 19.64
CA LEU A 630 -1.55 -13.39 19.07
C LEU A 630 -0.81 -12.07 19.36
N VAL A 631 -1.51 -10.92 19.32
CA VAL A 631 -0.90 -9.61 19.56
C VAL A 631 -0.76 -9.31 21.05
N ARG A 632 -1.78 -9.62 21.87
CA ARG A 632 -1.81 -9.29 23.30
C ARG A 632 -0.97 -10.26 24.14
N GLU A 633 -1.02 -11.55 23.82
CA GLU A 633 -0.39 -12.64 24.56
C GLU A 633 0.39 -13.57 23.60
N PRO A 634 1.43 -13.06 22.91
CA PRO A 634 2.14 -13.81 21.88
C PRO A 634 2.77 -15.09 22.42
N ALA A 635 3.42 -15.05 23.60
CA ALA A 635 4.07 -16.22 24.19
C ALA A 635 3.07 -17.36 24.44
N LYS A 636 1.93 -17.07 25.06
CA LYS A 636 0.86 -18.04 25.33
C LYS A 636 0.28 -18.62 24.04
N THR A 637 -0.02 -17.76 23.08
CA THR A 637 -0.62 -18.16 21.79
C THR A 637 0.32 -19.05 20.98
N ILE A 638 1.59 -18.66 20.84
CA ILE A 638 2.59 -19.45 20.10
C ILE A 638 2.91 -20.76 20.83
N ARG A 639 2.88 -20.76 22.18
CA ARG A 639 3.02 -21.99 22.97
C ARG A 639 1.92 -23.00 22.67
N ALA A 640 0.66 -22.58 22.72
CA ALA A 640 -0.47 -23.45 22.37
C ALA A 640 -0.38 -24.01 20.93
N ILE A 641 0.05 -23.19 19.96
CA ILE A 641 0.27 -23.65 18.58
C ILE A 641 1.39 -24.69 18.51
N SER A 642 2.49 -24.47 19.23
CA SER A 642 3.61 -25.41 19.27
C SER A 642 3.22 -26.77 19.85
N GLU A 643 2.38 -26.79 20.90
CA GLU A 643 1.87 -28.02 21.51
C GLU A 643 0.89 -28.74 20.58
N PHE A 644 -0.05 -28.01 19.96
CA PHE A 644 -0.96 -28.56 18.95
C PHE A 644 -0.22 -29.20 17.76
N ALA A 645 0.82 -28.54 17.25
CA ALA A 645 1.56 -28.98 16.08
C ALA A 645 2.75 -29.91 16.42
N GLY A 646 3.05 -30.11 17.71
CA GLY A 646 4.20 -30.88 18.18
C GLY A 646 5.53 -30.30 17.69
N LEU A 647 5.75 -28.99 17.89
CA LEU A 647 6.96 -28.27 17.50
C LEU A 647 7.94 -28.11 18.66
N THR A 648 9.23 -28.10 18.35
CA THR A 648 10.30 -27.97 19.33
C THR A 648 10.42 -26.53 19.80
N TRP A 649 10.23 -26.32 21.11
CA TRP A 649 10.40 -25.02 21.75
C TRP A 649 11.87 -24.80 22.15
N ASP A 650 12.54 -23.84 21.52
CA ASP A 650 13.93 -23.48 21.84
C ASP A 650 14.09 -22.06 22.38
N LYS A 651 15.32 -21.71 22.80
CA LYS A 651 15.65 -20.38 23.34
C LYS A 651 15.39 -19.24 22.36
N ARG A 652 15.46 -19.48 21.04
CA ARG A 652 15.23 -18.45 20.02
C ARG A 652 13.75 -18.10 19.94
N ILE A 653 12.88 -19.10 20.03
CA ILE A 653 11.42 -18.87 20.12
C ILE A 653 11.08 -18.16 21.42
N GLU A 654 11.62 -18.61 22.54
CA GLU A 654 11.41 -17.98 23.86
C GLU A 654 11.78 -16.49 23.85
N GLN A 655 12.95 -16.14 23.30
CA GLN A 655 13.37 -14.74 23.15
C GLN A 655 12.44 -13.95 22.22
N LEU A 656 12.05 -14.53 21.08
CA LEU A 656 11.18 -13.87 20.10
C LEU A 656 9.83 -13.46 20.68
N VAL A 657 9.22 -14.34 21.48
CA VAL A 657 7.87 -14.11 22.04
C VAL A 657 7.89 -13.41 23.40
N SER A 658 9.07 -13.23 24.02
CA SER A 658 9.25 -12.46 25.26
C SER A 658 9.06 -10.95 25.05
N GLN A 659 9.12 -10.49 23.80
CA GLN A 659 8.92 -9.11 23.39
C GLN A 659 7.61 -8.97 22.60
N SER A 660 7.16 -7.74 22.37
CA SER A 660 6.10 -7.48 21.39
C SER A 660 6.56 -7.95 20.01
N LEU A 661 5.71 -8.71 19.31
CA LEU A 661 6.04 -9.20 17.97
C LEU A 661 6.26 -8.02 17.00
N PRO A 662 7.21 -8.13 16.06
CA PRO A 662 7.51 -7.06 15.11
C PRO A 662 6.32 -6.76 14.19
N VAL A 663 6.22 -5.51 13.73
CA VAL A 663 5.20 -5.14 12.74
C VAL A 663 5.46 -5.90 11.43
N SER A 664 4.44 -6.58 10.92
CA SER A 664 4.57 -7.37 9.69
C SER A 664 5.05 -6.53 8.50
N THR A 665 5.93 -7.12 7.68
CA THR A 665 6.47 -6.52 6.45
C THR A 665 5.40 -6.11 5.44
N MET A 666 4.20 -6.68 5.54
CA MET A 666 3.06 -6.44 4.65
C MET A 666 2.02 -5.48 5.24
N ALA A 667 2.29 -4.86 6.40
CA ALA A 667 1.43 -3.84 6.98
C ALA A 667 1.34 -2.59 6.08
N THR A 668 0.13 -2.01 5.97
CA THR A 668 -0.10 -0.77 5.22
C THR A 668 0.19 0.47 6.05
N SER A 669 0.15 0.36 7.38
CA SER A 669 0.55 1.37 8.36
C SER A 669 0.80 0.70 9.72
N LYS A 670 1.30 1.45 10.71
CA LYS A 670 1.36 0.99 12.12
C LYS A 670 -0.04 0.48 12.58
N PRO A 671 -0.12 -0.67 13.27
CA PRO A 671 -1.36 -1.16 13.87
C PRO A 671 -1.85 -0.19 14.96
N SER A 672 -3.15 0.08 14.99
CA SER A 672 -3.82 0.77 16.10
C SER A 672 -5.25 0.21 16.23
N PRO A 673 -5.75 -0.06 17.45
CA PRO A 673 -7.08 -0.62 17.67
C PRO A 673 -8.19 0.22 17.04
N ASP A 674 -8.09 1.56 17.09
CA ASP A 674 -9.13 2.47 16.59
C ASP A 674 -8.96 2.82 15.11
N LYS A 675 -7.95 2.26 14.44
CA LYS A 675 -7.69 2.55 13.02
C LYS A 675 -8.88 2.24 12.12
N TRP A 676 -9.74 1.30 12.49
CA TRP A 676 -10.93 0.96 11.71
C TRP A 676 -12.02 2.04 11.77
N ARG A 677 -12.04 2.89 12.80
CA ARG A 677 -13.07 3.92 13.01
C ARG A 677 -13.17 4.91 11.85
N LYS A 678 -12.08 5.12 11.13
CA LYS A 678 -12.06 5.91 9.89
C LYS A 678 -13.04 5.42 8.81
N ASN A 679 -13.43 4.14 8.89
CA ASN A 679 -14.36 3.46 8.00
C ASN A 679 -15.66 3.03 8.74
N GLU A 680 -15.88 3.47 9.97
CA GLU A 680 -16.96 3.00 10.85
C GLU A 680 -18.33 3.10 10.19
N ARG A 681 -18.64 4.24 9.58
CA ARG A 681 -19.95 4.47 8.93
C ARG A 681 -20.24 3.49 7.80
N GLU A 682 -19.23 3.07 7.04
CA GLU A 682 -19.41 2.10 5.96
C GLU A 682 -19.48 0.67 6.50
N ILE A 683 -18.59 0.36 7.45
CA ILE A 683 -18.53 -0.96 8.08
C ILE A 683 -19.83 -1.26 8.82
N ALA A 684 -20.37 -0.29 9.55
CA ALA A 684 -21.65 -0.41 10.27
C ALA A 684 -22.81 -0.85 9.35
N LYS A 685 -22.81 -0.44 8.07
CA LYS A 685 -23.84 -0.81 7.10
C LYS A 685 -23.75 -2.27 6.67
N VAL A 686 -22.55 -2.86 6.66
CA VAL A 686 -22.32 -4.22 6.18
C VAL A 686 -22.22 -5.25 7.31
N LEU A 687 -21.93 -4.83 8.55
CA LEU A 687 -21.82 -5.72 9.71
C LEU A 687 -23.03 -6.63 9.96
N PRO A 688 -24.29 -6.16 9.88
CA PRO A 688 -25.45 -7.04 10.13
C PRO A 688 -25.48 -8.29 9.24
N ASN A 689 -24.97 -8.19 8.01
CA ASN A 689 -24.93 -9.31 7.05
C ASN A 689 -23.86 -10.37 7.38
N LEU A 690 -23.01 -10.10 8.38
CA LEU A 690 -21.89 -10.91 8.82
C LEU A 690 -22.18 -11.64 10.15
N GLU A 691 -23.20 -11.21 10.89
CA GLU A 691 -23.57 -11.78 12.20
C GLU A 691 -23.65 -13.31 12.22
N PRO A 692 -24.22 -14.01 11.22
CA PRO A 692 -24.27 -15.47 11.24
C PRO A 692 -22.88 -16.12 11.34
N ILE A 693 -21.90 -15.65 10.58
CA ILE A 693 -20.55 -16.24 10.59
C ILE A 693 -19.73 -15.77 11.80
N ILE A 694 -19.95 -14.55 12.28
CA ILE A 694 -19.34 -14.04 13.52
C ILE A 694 -19.75 -14.96 14.69
N ASN A 695 -21.06 -15.16 14.87
CA ASN A 695 -21.61 -15.98 15.94
C ASN A 695 -21.13 -17.45 15.87
N LEU A 696 -20.94 -18.00 14.67
CA LEU A 696 -20.41 -19.37 14.50
C LEU A 696 -18.97 -19.49 15.00
N VAL A 697 -18.10 -18.55 14.61
CA VAL A 697 -16.69 -18.58 14.99
C VAL A 697 -16.50 -18.26 16.48
N GLU A 698 -17.25 -17.31 17.02
CA GLU A 698 -17.11 -16.90 18.43
C GLU A 698 -17.63 -17.97 19.41
N LYS A 699 -18.75 -18.64 19.12
CA LYS A 699 -19.25 -19.76 19.95
C LYS A 699 -18.25 -20.91 20.10
N LYS A 700 -17.42 -21.15 19.08
CA LYS A 700 -16.38 -22.19 19.14
C LYS A 700 -15.25 -21.81 20.07
N HIS A 701 -14.87 -20.52 20.07
CA HIS A 701 -13.82 -20.02 20.93
C HIS A 701 -14.16 -20.20 22.42
N GLU A 702 -15.42 -19.92 22.80
CA GLU A 702 -15.90 -20.11 24.17
C GLU A 702 -15.75 -21.58 24.62
N LYS A 703 -16.16 -22.53 23.78
CA LYS A 703 -16.04 -23.98 24.05
C LYS A 703 -14.60 -24.51 24.07
N SER A 704 -13.64 -23.79 23.50
CA SER A 704 -12.23 -24.16 23.50
C SER A 704 -11.44 -23.47 24.62
N SER A 705 -12.04 -22.46 25.27
CA SER A 705 -11.45 -21.72 26.40
C SER A 705 -11.97 -22.19 27.76
N SER A 706 -13.11 -22.89 27.77
CA SER A 706 -13.64 -23.69 28.88
C SER A 706 -13.05 -25.10 28.86
#